data_AF-A0A935E299-F1
#
_entry.id   AF-A0A935E299-F1
#
_cell.length_a   1.000
_cell.length_b   1.000
_cell.length_c   1.000
_cell.angle_alpha   90.00
_cell.angle_beta   90.00
_cell.angle_gamma   90.00
#
_symmetry.space_group_name_H-M   'P 1'
#
loop_
_entity.id
_entity.type
_entity.pdbx_description
1 polymer ?
#
loop_
_entity_poly.entity_id
_entity_poly.type
_entity_poly.pdbx_seq_one_letter_code
_entity_poly.pdbx_strand_id
1 'polypeptide(L)'
;MLISRAARIKYNFSREFFRPDGRVVFTDLATARAFAAQMSAVRSSAVSPSDLYVISLINEAYHILLRQYYSRHTGVMARAMGALQSALGSKYDLTLTKFTEEFPPMSVFRGEMSAGMYLATKIANLGEMGYGVRAAAIEEMLLIENANRNPAMNPYRDLFDISVMNGSAIKEFTTRLLDFFSNQPGLGGGTGGAETLAEILFGPINASPDSLEGQLNYILERWGRLLGAEFSTRMLRALDYLREDVIRLRGPVDSTGVEIPIPTFKGQEYAEYERYSPDQAWMPRVVLIAKNTYVWLDQLSKRYNREISTLDQIPDEELDLLASRGFTGLWLIGLWERSRASQRIKQRMGQEDAVASAYSLYAYDIAADLGGWGALENLRSRAWQRGVRLSADMVPNHMGIDSNWVIEHPDWFLATSHSPYPSYSFKSENLSDDLRVGIYLEDHYYDKTDAAVVFQRRDLQTGGLRYIYHGNDGTSFPWNDTAQLDYSKPEVREAVIQVILHVARNFPVIRFDAAMTLAKKHIQRLWFPEPGAGGAIPSRSQFGMTKAEFDDRIPVEFWREVVDRVAAEAPDTLLLAEAFWLLEGYFVRTLGMHRVYNSAFMHMLRDEDNAKYRMAIKNTLEFDPQILKRYVNFMNNPDEKTAVEQFGKGDKYFGVCTVLATLPGLPMFGHGQVEGFAEKYGMEFRRPKWDETPDDALIQAHDWRIFPLLHRRFLFADVENFLLFDLQKPYSGLDENVFAYSNRNGEERGLVIYHNKYGDTKGWIKTSASVLDKGSGKLVRRSLAEGLNLPRKGYAIFKDYATQLEYIRSCEEIWKSGMYVELGAYQCHAFMEFRFAYDKEWGDICAKLNGAGVPSMQEEWGRMFAKVEEVVEEKPVEKKKRAVRKAAVKKKAKPLGSAQNGRGKPKAMKKEEGEKPKPGKKIVVKKTATLPPGKKIVNKPKSAAKKTKPAAVKKASKAKPKPSVKKKK
;
A
#
# COMPACT_ATOMS: atom_id res chain seq x y z
N MET A 1 31.31 -25.83 14.00
CA MET A 1 32.51 -25.25 13.36
C MET A 1 33.64 -25.14 14.39
N LEU A 2 34.88 -25.52 14.06
CA LEU A 2 36.05 -25.19 14.89
C LEU A 2 36.44 -23.72 14.74
N ILE A 3 36.83 -23.10 15.85
CA ILE A 3 37.34 -21.71 15.88
C ILE A 3 38.85 -21.73 16.17
N SER A 4 39.62 -20.92 15.45
CA SER A 4 41.08 -20.82 15.60
C SER A 4 41.48 -20.35 17.01
N ARG A 5 42.63 -20.83 17.51
CA ARG A 5 43.24 -20.40 18.78
C ARG A 5 43.41 -18.88 18.81
N ALA A 6 43.86 -18.30 17.70
CA ALA A 6 44.01 -16.86 17.53
C ALA A 6 42.70 -16.10 17.73
N ALA A 7 41.59 -16.55 17.14
CA ALA A 7 40.28 -15.92 17.31
C ALA A 7 39.75 -16.07 18.75
N ARG A 8 39.90 -17.25 19.38
CA ARG A 8 39.47 -17.46 20.77
C ARG A 8 40.18 -16.53 21.76
N ILE A 9 41.48 -16.28 21.54
CA ILE A 9 42.25 -15.33 22.34
C ILE A 9 41.84 -13.88 22.01
N LYS A 10 41.78 -13.51 20.72
CA LYS A 10 41.45 -12.15 20.25
C LYS A 10 40.10 -11.64 20.78
N TYR A 11 39.08 -12.49 20.78
CA TYR A 11 37.73 -12.14 21.21
C TYR A 11 37.42 -12.53 22.65
N ASN A 12 38.35 -13.20 23.34
CA ASN A 12 38.18 -13.71 24.70
C ASN A 12 36.85 -14.48 24.89
N PHE A 13 36.54 -15.39 23.95
CA PHE A 13 35.24 -16.05 23.92
C PHE A 13 34.96 -16.86 25.19
N SER A 14 33.73 -16.74 25.71
CA SER A 14 33.31 -17.53 26.87
C SER A 14 33.37 -19.05 26.62
N ARG A 15 33.58 -19.83 27.69
CA ARG A 15 33.85 -21.27 27.60
C ARG A 15 32.62 -22.08 27.22
N GLU A 16 31.43 -21.61 27.61
CA GLU A 16 30.12 -22.22 27.35
C GLU A 16 29.76 -22.31 25.86
N PHE A 17 30.39 -21.51 24.98
CA PHE A 17 30.20 -21.62 23.53
C PHE A 17 30.86 -22.86 22.91
N PHE A 18 31.76 -23.55 23.63
CA PHE A 18 32.59 -24.62 23.06
C PHE A 18 32.26 -26.00 23.64
N ARG A 19 31.98 -26.95 22.76
CA ARG A 19 31.96 -28.37 23.07
C ARG A 19 33.37 -28.87 23.48
N PRO A 20 33.50 -30.03 24.15
CA PRO A 20 34.81 -30.58 24.54
C PRO A 20 35.77 -30.78 23.36
N ASP A 21 35.23 -31.12 22.18
CA ASP A 21 35.96 -31.26 20.91
C ASP A 21 36.44 -29.91 20.30
N GLY A 22 36.11 -28.78 20.93
CA GLY A 22 36.51 -27.44 20.51
C GLY A 22 35.56 -26.77 19.51
N ARG A 23 34.45 -27.41 19.13
CA ARG A 23 33.48 -26.83 18.19
C ARG A 23 32.50 -25.89 18.88
N VAL A 24 32.19 -24.80 18.18
CA VAL A 24 31.01 -23.97 18.45
C VAL A 24 29.81 -24.57 17.73
N VAL A 25 28.68 -24.63 18.44
CA VAL A 25 27.35 -25.00 17.95
C VAL A 25 26.36 -24.03 18.58
N PHE A 26 25.55 -23.36 17.76
CA PHE A 26 24.45 -22.52 18.25
C PHE A 26 23.16 -23.33 18.28
N THR A 27 22.60 -23.52 19.48
CA THR A 27 21.28 -24.13 19.67
C THR A 27 20.15 -23.25 19.16
N ASP A 28 20.37 -21.93 19.24
CA ASP A 28 19.41 -20.88 18.93
C ASP A 28 20.12 -19.59 18.49
N LEU A 29 19.34 -18.61 18.02
CA LEU A 29 19.84 -17.29 17.63
C LEU A 29 20.32 -16.46 18.83
N ALA A 30 19.84 -16.72 20.05
CA ALA A 30 20.26 -15.96 21.23
C ALA A 30 21.72 -16.23 21.58
N THR A 31 22.16 -17.49 21.46
CA THR A 31 23.55 -17.91 21.61
C THR A 31 24.43 -17.30 20.52
N ALA A 32 23.96 -17.25 19.27
CA ALA A 32 24.64 -16.56 18.17
C ALA A 32 24.74 -15.04 18.39
N ARG A 33 23.70 -14.40 18.95
CA ARG A 33 23.71 -12.98 19.37
C ARG A 33 24.74 -12.71 20.46
N ALA A 34 24.87 -13.57 21.47
CA ALA A 34 25.87 -13.42 22.52
C ALA A 34 27.31 -13.55 21.96
N PHE A 35 27.55 -14.50 21.06
CA PHE A 35 28.85 -14.67 20.39
C PHE A 35 29.17 -13.49 19.46
N ALA A 36 28.19 -13.02 18.67
CA ALA A 36 28.30 -11.83 17.82
C ALA A 36 28.61 -10.55 18.62
N ALA A 37 28.03 -10.41 19.82
CA ALA A 37 28.29 -9.27 20.70
C ALA A 37 29.75 -9.23 21.19
N GLN A 38 30.31 -10.37 21.61
CA GLN A 38 31.73 -10.44 21.99
C GLN A 38 32.67 -10.12 20.83
N MET A 39 32.34 -10.52 19.59
CA MET A 39 33.09 -10.10 18.41
C MET A 39 32.95 -8.60 18.11
N SER A 40 31.72 -8.07 18.20
CA SER A 40 31.40 -6.67 17.89
C SER A 40 32.03 -5.70 18.89
N ALA A 41 32.25 -6.11 20.14
CA ALA A 41 32.96 -5.32 21.15
C ALA A 41 34.45 -5.09 20.82
N VAL A 42 35.04 -5.90 19.92
CA VAL A 42 36.46 -5.85 19.53
C VAL A 42 36.65 -5.39 18.07
N ARG A 43 35.65 -5.59 17.21
CA ARG A 43 35.68 -5.16 15.80
C ARG A 43 35.23 -3.69 15.66
N SER A 44 35.72 -3.03 14.61
CA SER A 44 35.27 -1.69 14.21
C SER A 44 33.89 -1.67 13.52
N SER A 45 33.34 -2.83 13.20
CA SER A 45 32.02 -3.02 12.57
C SER A 45 31.23 -4.08 13.33
N ALA A 46 29.93 -3.87 13.47
CA ALA A 46 29.01 -4.86 14.03
C ALA A 46 29.06 -6.18 13.23
N VAL A 47 28.85 -7.29 13.93
CA VAL A 47 28.79 -8.65 13.38
C VAL A 47 27.34 -9.09 13.30
N SER A 48 26.88 -9.60 12.14
CA SER A 48 25.54 -10.19 12.06
C SER A 48 25.49 -11.49 12.87
N PRO A 49 24.54 -11.62 13.81
CA PRO A 49 24.31 -12.89 14.50
C PRO A 49 23.65 -13.92 13.58
N SER A 50 22.86 -13.46 12.59
CA SER A 50 22.16 -14.32 11.63
C SER A 50 23.15 -14.98 10.68
N ASP A 51 24.15 -14.25 10.17
CA ASP A 51 25.25 -14.82 9.38
C ASP A 51 25.99 -15.92 10.18
N LEU A 52 26.38 -15.65 11.43
CA LEU A 52 27.07 -16.63 12.27
C LEU A 52 26.22 -17.87 12.56
N TYR A 53 24.91 -17.69 12.79
CA TYR A 53 23.97 -18.78 12.97
C TYR A 53 23.87 -19.65 11.71
N VAL A 54 23.76 -19.02 10.53
CA VAL A 54 23.72 -19.70 9.23
C VAL A 54 25.02 -20.42 8.91
N ILE A 55 26.19 -19.80 9.17
CA ILE A 55 27.51 -20.45 9.01
C ILE A 55 27.62 -21.69 9.91
N SER A 56 27.15 -21.62 11.16
CA SER A 56 27.10 -22.78 12.05
C SER A 56 26.19 -23.88 11.49
N LEU A 57 25.03 -23.54 10.95
CA LEU A 57 24.09 -24.51 10.38
C LEU A 57 24.60 -25.12 9.06
N ILE A 58 25.26 -24.37 8.19
CA ILE A 58 25.92 -24.91 6.98
C ILE A 58 26.99 -25.92 7.38
N ASN A 59 27.82 -25.60 8.39
CA ASN A 59 28.81 -26.52 8.94
C ASN A 59 28.16 -27.77 9.59
N GLU A 60 27.06 -27.61 10.32
CA GLU A 60 26.32 -28.73 10.93
C GLU A 60 25.66 -29.63 9.86
N ALA A 61 25.12 -29.04 8.79
CA ALA A 61 24.59 -29.76 7.63
C ALA A 61 25.67 -30.60 6.95
N TYR A 62 26.87 -30.04 6.74
CA TYR A 62 27.99 -30.80 6.18
C TYR A 62 28.38 -31.99 7.07
N HIS A 63 28.43 -31.86 8.40
CA HIS A 63 28.69 -33.00 9.28
C HIS A 63 27.62 -34.11 9.17
N ILE A 64 26.34 -33.74 9.00
CA ILE A 64 25.26 -34.72 8.81
C ILE A 64 25.45 -35.47 7.48
N LEU A 65 25.76 -34.75 6.40
CA LEU A 65 25.99 -35.32 5.06
C LEU A 65 27.26 -36.19 5.02
N LEU A 66 28.34 -35.74 5.66
CA LEU A 66 29.58 -36.50 5.84
C LEU A 66 29.34 -37.79 6.64
N ARG A 67 28.57 -37.73 7.73
CA ARG A 67 28.20 -38.93 8.52
C ARG A 67 27.45 -39.94 7.66
N GLN A 68 26.48 -39.51 6.86
CA GLN A 68 25.75 -40.39 5.95
C GLN A 68 26.61 -40.92 4.80
N TYR A 69 27.57 -40.13 4.33
CA TYR A 69 28.56 -40.58 3.37
C TYR A 69 29.43 -41.72 3.93
N TYR A 70 29.97 -41.54 5.14
CA TYR A 70 30.79 -42.55 5.81
C TYR A 70 30.01 -43.79 6.26
N SER A 71 28.72 -43.64 6.62
CA SER A 71 27.86 -44.78 6.97
C SER A 71 27.58 -45.68 5.77
N ARG A 72 27.46 -45.08 4.58
CA ARG A 72 27.13 -45.79 3.33
C ARG A 72 28.36 -46.38 2.64
N HIS A 73 29.51 -45.72 2.79
CA HIS A 73 30.79 -46.12 2.20
C HIS A 73 31.80 -46.52 3.28
N THR A 74 31.50 -47.60 4.00
CA THR A 74 32.31 -48.04 5.14
C THR A 74 33.80 -48.21 4.80
N GLY A 75 34.65 -47.77 5.73
CA GLY A 75 36.10 -47.79 5.59
C GLY A 75 36.69 -46.70 4.67
N VAL A 76 35.88 -45.86 4.02
CA VAL A 76 36.39 -44.83 3.08
C VAL A 76 37.36 -43.86 3.75
N MET A 77 37.06 -43.40 4.96
CA MET A 77 37.95 -42.49 5.71
C MET A 77 39.27 -43.17 6.11
N ALA A 78 39.25 -44.46 6.48
CA ALA A 78 40.46 -45.21 6.76
C ALA A 78 41.35 -45.38 5.51
N ARG A 79 40.75 -45.59 4.34
CA ARG A 79 41.47 -45.61 3.05
C ARG A 79 42.07 -44.23 2.71
N ALA A 80 41.31 -43.15 2.93
CA ALA A 80 41.80 -41.78 2.74
C ALA A 80 43.00 -41.46 3.65
N MET A 81 42.91 -41.84 4.94
CA MET A 81 44.00 -41.70 5.92
C MET A 81 45.25 -42.47 5.50
N GLY A 82 45.11 -43.72 5.06
CA GLY A 82 46.24 -44.54 4.58
C GLY A 82 46.91 -43.96 3.32
N ALA A 83 46.11 -43.46 2.37
CA ALA A 83 46.62 -42.79 1.18
C ALA A 83 47.38 -41.49 1.53
N LEU A 84 46.84 -40.68 2.43
CA LEU A 84 47.50 -39.45 2.92
C LEU A 84 48.81 -39.76 3.67
N GLN A 85 48.80 -40.75 4.57
CA GLN A 85 49.99 -41.12 5.35
C GLN A 85 51.10 -41.67 4.44
N SER A 86 50.74 -42.49 3.45
CA SER A 86 51.67 -43.01 2.44
C SER A 86 52.29 -41.89 1.59
N ALA A 87 51.47 -40.92 1.14
CA ALA A 87 51.92 -39.84 0.28
C ALA A 87 52.74 -38.75 1.00
N LEU A 88 52.43 -38.46 2.27
CA LEU A 88 53.01 -37.34 3.02
C LEU A 88 54.13 -37.75 4.01
N GLY A 89 54.21 -39.03 4.39
CA GLY A 89 55.18 -39.53 5.37
C GLY A 89 55.12 -38.75 6.68
N SER A 90 56.28 -38.33 7.20
CA SER A 90 56.36 -37.54 8.46
C SER A 90 55.59 -36.21 8.42
N LYS A 91 55.32 -35.64 7.23
CA LYS A 91 54.51 -34.42 7.10
C LYS A 91 53.05 -34.65 7.52
N TYR A 92 52.55 -35.88 7.49
CA TYR A 92 51.19 -36.23 7.90
C TYR A 92 50.96 -35.90 9.38
N ASP A 93 51.74 -36.51 10.28
CA ASP A 93 51.61 -36.30 11.73
C ASP A 93 51.96 -34.86 12.15
N LEU A 94 52.97 -34.24 11.51
CA LEU A 94 53.30 -32.81 11.75
C LEU A 94 52.13 -31.88 11.39
N THR A 95 51.45 -32.13 10.27
CA THR A 95 50.34 -31.29 9.80
C THR A 95 49.09 -31.49 10.66
N LEU A 96 48.80 -32.72 11.10
CA LEU A 96 47.71 -32.99 12.06
C LEU A 96 47.98 -32.38 13.44
N THR A 97 49.22 -32.46 13.92
CA THR A 97 49.62 -31.89 15.22
C THR A 97 49.44 -30.37 15.19
N LYS A 98 50.00 -29.69 14.18
CA LYS A 98 49.82 -28.24 14.03
C LYS A 98 48.34 -27.86 13.88
N PHE A 99 47.53 -28.62 13.14
CA PHE A 99 46.10 -28.34 13.03
C PHE A 99 45.39 -28.42 14.39
N THR A 100 45.74 -29.42 15.20
CA THR A 100 45.19 -29.60 16.55
C THR A 100 45.71 -28.54 17.54
N GLU A 101 46.83 -27.88 17.27
CA GLU A 101 47.35 -26.75 18.05
C GLU A 101 46.62 -25.45 17.68
N GLU A 102 46.42 -25.19 16.39
CA GLU A 102 45.80 -23.97 15.84
C GLU A 102 44.26 -24.00 15.90
N PHE A 103 43.64 -25.18 15.82
CA PHE A 103 42.19 -25.40 15.95
C PHE A 103 41.87 -26.36 17.10
N PRO A 104 42.17 -25.97 18.36
CA PRO A 104 42.29 -26.94 19.44
C PRO A 104 40.95 -27.41 20.03
N PRO A 105 40.84 -28.69 20.44
CA PRO A 105 39.84 -29.12 21.41
C PRO A 105 40.06 -28.41 22.76
N MET A 106 39.08 -28.45 23.67
CA MET A 106 39.16 -27.65 24.89
C MET A 106 40.33 -28.03 25.81
N SER A 107 40.70 -29.30 25.89
CA SER A 107 41.87 -29.76 26.67
C SER A 107 43.20 -29.23 26.13
N VAL A 108 43.39 -29.23 24.80
CA VAL A 108 44.60 -28.70 24.14
C VAL A 108 44.61 -27.17 24.12
N PHE A 109 43.45 -26.51 24.13
CA PHE A 109 43.37 -25.05 24.26
C PHE A 109 43.83 -24.60 25.66
N ARG A 110 43.38 -25.30 26.71
CA ARG A 110 43.69 -25.03 28.11
C ARG A 110 45.09 -25.47 28.56
N GLY A 111 45.79 -26.28 27.76
CA GLY A 111 47.07 -26.88 28.16
C GLY A 111 46.95 -28.10 29.08
N GLU A 112 45.77 -28.68 29.23
CA GLU A 112 45.53 -29.94 29.98
C GLU A 112 46.17 -31.14 29.26
N MET A 113 46.40 -31.04 27.95
CA MET A 113 46.93 -32.10 27.10
C MET A 113 47.67 -31.51 25.90
N SER A 114 48.73 -32.17 25.41
CA SER A 114 49.37 -31.79 24.14
C SER A 114 48.56 -32.28 22.93
N ALA A 115 48.70 -31.59 21.79
CA ALA A 115 48.06 -31.98 20.54
C ALA A 115 48.43 -33.41 20.09
N GLY A 116 49.70 -33.79 20.24
CA GLY A 116 50.18 -35.15 19.93
C GLY A 116 49.54 -36.22 20.81
N MET A 117 49.36 -35.97 22.11
CA MET A 117 48.66 -36.88 23.02
C MET A 117 47.16 -36.99 22.68
N TYR A 118 46.52 -35.88 22.32
CA TYR A 118 45.13 -35.88 21.87
C TYR A 118 44.94 -36.74 20.61
N LEU A 119 45.80 -36.57 19.60
CA LEU A 119 45.81 -37.37 18.37
C LEU A 119 46.20 -38.85 18.57
N ALA A 120 46.82 -39.19 19.69
CA ALA A 120 47.13 -40.57 20.09
C ALA A 120 46.01 -41.22 20.93
N THR A 121 44.99 -40.46 21.35
CA THR A 121 43.95 -40.95 22.25
C THR A 121 43.03 -41.95 21.53
N LYS A 122 43.08 -43.21 21.97
CA LYS A 122 42.10 -44.24 21.59
C LYS A 122 40.86 -44.10 22.46
N ILE A 123 39.89 -43.29 22.00
CA ILE A 123 38.61 -43.12 22.72
C ILE A 123 37.76 -44.38 22.50
N ALA A 124 37.52 -45.14 23.56
CA ALA A 124 36.48 -46.16 23.57
C ALA A 124 35.09 -45.48 23.66
N ASN A 125 34.14 -45.96 22.87
CA ASN A 125 32.72 -45.55 22.92
C ASN A 125 32.40 -44.07 22.64
N LEU A 126 33.06 -43.46 21.65
CA LEU A 126 32.38 -42.42 20.85
C LEU A 126 31.51 -43.09 19.78
N GLY A 127 30.26 -43.41 20.12
CA GLY A 127 29.25 -43.73 19.11
C GLY A 127 29.04 -42.54 18.17
N GLU A 128 28.80 -42.72 16.87
CA GLU A 128 28.17 -43.90 16.25
C GLU A 128 29.00 -44.55 15.13
N MET A 129 30.13 -43.98 14.69
CA MET A 129 30.86 -44.44 13.48
C MET A 129 32.40 -44.37 13.56
N GLY A 130 33.00 -45.12 14.48
CA GLY A 130 34.19 -45.95 14.22
C GLY A 130 35.51 -45.33 13.69
N TYR A 131 35.66 -44.01 13.54
CA TYR A 131 36.90 -43.38 13.06
C TYR A 131 37.41 -42.37 14.12
N GLY A 132 38.56 -42.68 14.72
CA GLY A 132 39.06 -41.99 15.93
C GLY A 132 39.52 -40.54 15.71
N VAL A 133 40.10 -39.92 16.76
CA VAL A 133 40.44 -38.49 16.84
C VAL A 133 41.15 -37.93 15.59
N ARG A 134 42.07 -38.69 15.00
CA ARG A 134 42.78 -38.31 13.76
C ARG A 134 41.85 -38.15 12.55
N ALA A 135 40.81 -38.97 12.42
CA ALA A 135 39.83 -38.87 11.34
C ALA A 135 38.96 -37.64 11.51
N ALA A 136 38.50 -37.34 12.73
CA ALA A 136 37.77 -36.12 13.03
C ALA A 136 38.61 -34.87 12.68
N ALA A 137 39.90 -34.83 13.03
CA ALA A 137 40.79 -33.74 12.63
C ALA A 137 40.87 -33.56 11.10
N ILE A 138 40.88 -34.65 10.33
CA ILE A 138 40.92 -34.63 8.86
C ILE A 138 39.59 -34.14 8.25
N GLU A 139 38.45 -34.53 8.85
CA GLU A 139 37.14 -34.03 8.47
C GLU A 139 37.04 -32.51 8.70
N GLU A 140 37.45 -32.02 9.86
CA GLU A 140 37.44 -30.60 10.19
C GLU A 140 38.41 -29.81 9.29
N MET A 141 39.59 -30.34 8.93
CA MET A 141 40.49 -29.71 7.95
C MET A 141 39.82 -29.48 6.59
N LEU A 142 39.00 -30.44 6.14
CA LEU A 142 38.25 -30.34 4.89
C LEU A 142 37.15 -29.28 4.95
N LEU A 143 36.46 -29.16 6.09
CA LEU A 143 35.44 -28.13 6.31
C LEU A 143 36.02 -26.73 6.50
N ILE A 144 37.17 -26.61 7.19
CA ILE A 144 37.90 -25.34 7.31
C ILE A 144 38.40 -24.87 5.94
N GLU A 145 38.93 -25.77 5.09
CA GLU A 145 39.29 -25.44 3.71
C GLU A 145 38.06 -25.02 2.87
N ASN A 146 36.92 -25.68 3.05
CA ASN A 146 35.66 -25.28 2.40
C ASN A 146 35.23 -23.87 2.81
N ALA A 147 35.23 -23.55 4.11
CA ALA A 147 34.90 -22.22 4.61
C ALA A 147 35.89 -21.13 4.13
N ASN A 148 37.18 -21.44 4.02
CA ASN A 148 38.18 -20.51 3.46
C ASN A 148 38.04 -20.27 1.96
N ARG A 149 37.40 -21.20 1.22
CA ARG A 149 37.09 -21.05 -0.21
C ARG A 149 35.74 -20.37 -0.46
N ASN A 150 34.91 -20.19 0.57
CA ASN A 150 33.54 -19.67 0.44
C ASN A 150 33.52 -18.12 0.45
N PRO A 151 33.19 -17.44 -0.66
CA PRO A 151 33.25 -15.98 -0.72
C PRO A 151 32.30 -15.31 0.28
N ALA A 152 31.09 -15.85 0.46
CA ALA A 152 30.10 -15.36 1.42
C ALA A 152 30.57 -15.41 2.89
N MET A 153 31.51 -16.29 3.23
CA MET A 153 32.03 -16.43 4.60
C MET A 153 33.27 -15.54 4.87
N ASN A 154 33.83 -14.86 3.86
CA ASN A 154 35.02 -14.00 4.01
C ASN A 154 34.97 -12.97 5.16
N PRO A 155 33.83 -12.30 5.48
CA PRO A 155 33.75 -11.36 6.62
C PRO A 155 34.02 -12.00 8.00
N TYR A 156 33.96 -13.32 8.07
CA TYR A 156 34.15 -14.14 9.27
C TYR A 156 35.44 -14.97 9.24
N ARG A 157 36.26 -14.78 8.21
CA ARG A 157 37.45 -15.60 7.96
C ARG A 157 38.42 -15.68 9.13
N ASP A 158 38.56 -14.64 9.94
CA ASP A 158 39.47 -14.68 11.10
C ASP A 158 39.10 -15.76 12.15
N LEU A 159 37.84 -16.19 12.20
CA LEU A 159 37.40 -17.33 13.02
C LEU A 159 38.01 -18.65 12.56
N PHE A 160 38.31 -18.81 11.25
CA PHE A 160 38.72 -20.08 10.64
C PHE A 160 39.90 -19.96 9.66
N ASP A 161 40.66 -18.87 9.67
CA ASP A 161 41.68 -18.59 8.63
C ASP A 161 42.75 -19.67 8.57
N ILE A 162 42.78 -20.41 7.46
CA ILE A 162 43.72 -21.51 7.28
C ILE A 162 45.18 -21.02 7.06
N SER A 163 45.40 -19.71 6.91
CA SER A 163 46.74 -19.14 6.78
C SER A 163 47.65 -19.40 8.00
N VAL A 164 47.07 -19.63 9.19
CA VAL A 164 47.83 -20.06 10.39
C VAL A 164 48.59 -21.38 10.15
N MET A 165 48.07 -22.23 9.27
CA MET A 165 48.68 -23.51 8.88
C MET A 165 49.85 -23.37 7.90
N ASN A 166 50.25 -22.16 7.50
CA ASN A 166 51.45 -21.92 6.70
C ASN A 166 52.69 -22.60 7.33
N GLY A 167 53.57 -23.15 6.49
CA GLY A 167 54.71 -23.98 6.91
C GLY A 167 54.39 -25.45 7.19
N SER A 168 53.12 -25.87 7.17
CA SER A 168 52.72 -27.29 7.15
C SER A 168 52.44 -27.79 5.73
N ALA A 169 52.13 -29.08 5.58
CA ALA A 169 51.73 -29.66 4.29
C ALA A 169 50.24 -29.46 3.95
N ILE A 170 49.51 -28.58 4.65
CA ILE A 170 48.05 -28.41 4.55
C ILE A 170 47.51 -28.34 3.11
N LYS A 171 48.15 -27.60 2.20
CA LYS A 171 47.72 -27.47 0.80
C LYS A 171 47.84 -28.77 0.00
N GLU A 172 48.89 -29.54 0.26
CA GLU A 172 49.10 -30.86 -0.35
C GLU A 172 48.11 -31.87 0.25
N PHE A 173 47.87 -31.76 1.56
CA PHE A 173 46.93 -32.58 2.32
C PHE A 173 45.48 -32.41 1.79
N THR A 174 44.98 -31.18 1.67
CA THR A 174 43.60 -30.89 1.23
C THR A 174 43.38 -31.23 -0.24
N THR A 175 44.36 -30.95 -1.12
CA THR A 175 44.31 -31.33 -2.53
C THR A 175 44.20 -32.85 -2.69
N ARG A 176 45.11 -33.62 -2.08
CA ARG A 176 45.10 -35.09 -2.15
C ARG A 176 43.83 -35.70 -1.57
N LEU A 177 43.26 -35.10 -0.53
CA LEU A 177 42.01 -35.55 0.09
C LEU A 177 40.80 -35.32 -0.83
N LEU A 178 40.73 -34.14 -1.47
CA LEU A 178 39.69 -33.83 -2.46
C LEU A 178 39.80 -34.72 -3.70
N ASP A 179 41.02 -34.96 -4.20
CA ASP A 179 41.26 -35.87 -5.33
C ASP A 179 40.83 -37.31 -4.99
N PHE A 180 41.15 -37.79 -3.78
CA PHE A 180 40.72 -39.10 -3.31
C PHE A 180 39.20 -39.24 -3.31
N PHE A 181 38.48 -38.28 -2.69
CA PHE A 181 37.02 -38.33 -2.58
C PHE A 181 36.29 -38.06 -3.90
N SER A 182 36.87 -37.32 -4.84
CA SER A 182 36.33 -37.12 -6.19
C SER A 182 36.30 -38.42 -7.01
N ASN A 183 37.13 -39.41 -6.62
CA ASN A 183 37.19 -40.74 -7.24
C ASN A 183 36.45 -41.83 -6.42
N GLN A 184 35.70 -41.45 -5.37
CA GLN A 184 34.84 -42.39 -4.62
C GLN A 184 33.39 -42.33 -5.14
N PRO A 185 32.57 -43.37 -4.92
CA PRO A 185 31.14 -43.33 -5.27
C PRO A 185 30.40 -42.21 -4.52
N GLY A 186 29.39 -41.64 -5.16
CA GLY A 186 28.62 -40.53 -4.60
C GLY A 186 27.63 -40.92 -3.49
N LEU A 187 27.06 -39.89 -2.84
CA LEU A 187 25.89 -39.99 -1.97
C LEU A 187 24.62 -39.88 -2.83
N GLY A 188 23.79 -40.93 -2.85
CA GLY A 188 22.45 -40.88 -3.44
C GLY A 188 21.38 -40.54 -2.41
N GLY A 189 20.23 -40.04 -2.85
CA GLY A 189 19.06 -39.77 -1.99
C GLY A 189 18.75 -38.28 -1.74
N GLY A 190 19.55 -37.37 -2.32
CA GLY A 190 19.10 -36.00 -2.60
C GLY A 190 18.10 -35.95 -3.76
N THR A 191 17.75 -34.75 -4.21
CA THR A 191 16.87 -34.54 -5.38
C THR A 191 17.59 -34.69 -6.73
N GLY A 192 18.93 -34.82 -6.72
CA GLY A 192 19.76 -35.08 -7.90
C GLY A 192 20.24 -36.54 -8.04
N GLY A 193 21.25 -36.73 -8.89
CA GLY A 193 21.98 -38.01 -9.03
C GLY A 193 22.84 -38.34 -7.81
N ALA A 194 23.67 -39.39 -7.89
CA ALA A 194 24.61 -39.70 -6.82
C ALA A 194 25.82 -38.74 -6.87
N GLU A 195 26.00 -37.94 -5.82
CA GLU A 195 26.94 -36.81 -5.80
C GLU A 195 28.24 -37.14 -5.07
N THR A 196 29.38 -36.85 -5.67
CA THR A 196 30.68 -36.97 -4.99
C THR A 196 30.78 -36.01 -3.80
N LEU A 197 31.68 -36.28 -2.85
CA LEU A 197 31.84 -35.39 -1.69
C LEU A 197 32.30 -33.98 -2.09
N ALA A 198 33.05 -33.84 -3.18
CA ALA A 198 33.44 -32.55 -3.73
C ALA A 198 32.23 -31.74 -4.24
N GLU A 199 31.26 -32.39 -4.90
CA GLU A 199 30.01 -31.76 -5.33
C GLU A 199 29.13 -31.35 -4.14
N ILE A 200 29.09 -32.16 -3.07
CA ILE A 200 28.37 -31.82 -1.84
C ILE A 200 28.98 -30.57 -1.17
N LEU A 201 30.31 -30.54 -1.01
CA LEU A 201 30.99 -29.45 -0.33
C LEU A 201 30.97 -28.14 -1.15
N PHE A 202 31.25 -28.19 -2.45
CA PHE A 202 31.37 -26.99 -3.28
C PHE A 202 30.09 -26.62 -4.04
N GLY A 203 29.09 -27.50 -4.10
CA GLY A 203 27.80 -27.24 -4.76
C GLY A 203 27.12 -25.94 -4.34
N PRO A 204 26.93 -25.67 -3.02
CA PRO A 204 26.30 -24.44 -2.55
C PRO A 204 27.12 -23.21 -2.95
N ILE A 205 28.44 -23.26 -2.76
CA ILE A 205 29.37 -22.17 -3.09
C ILE A 205 29.33 -21.86 -4.59
N ASN A 206 29.27 -22.88 -5.45
CA ASN A 206 29.19 -22.70 -6.90
C ASN A 206 27.82 -22.14 -7.35
N ALA A 207 26.74 -22.50 -6.67
CA ALA A 207 25.38 -22.03 -6.98
C ALA A 207 25.09 -20.62 -6.46
N SER A 208 25.73 -20.20 -5.36
CA SER A 208 25.54 -18.89 -4.73
C SER A 208 26.82 -18.43 -4.02
N PRO A 209 27.85 -17.97 -4.75
CA PRO A 209 29.17 -17.68 -4.18
C PRO A 209 29.14 -16.63 -3.07
N ASP A 210 28.36 -15.57 -3.26
CA ASP A 210 28.33 -14.38 -2.41
C ASP A 210 27.05 -14.28 -1.53
N SER A 211 26.27 -15.35 -1.39
CA SER A 211 25.02 -15.35 -0.62
C SER A 211 24.87 -16.56 0.30
N LEU A 212 24.90 -16.31 1.62
CA LEU A 212 24.59 -17.33 2.63
C LEU A 212 23.13 -17.82 2.52
N GLU A 213 22.17 -16.95 2.17
CA GLU A 213 20.77 -17.34 1.93
C GLU A 213 20.66 -18.32 0.75
N GLY A 214 21.34 -18.01 -0.37
CA GLY A 214 21.34 -18.87 -1.56
C GLY A 214 22.00 -20.23 -1.31
N GLN A 215 23.09 -20.26 -0.55
CA GLN A 215 23.75 -21.51 -0.14
C GLN A 215 22.85 -22.35 0.77
N LEU A 216 22.17 -21.72 1.73
CA LEU A 216 21.29 -22.42 2.67
C LEU A 216 20.03 -22.99 1.98
N ASN A 217 19.45 -22.22 1.05
CA ASN A 217 18.36 -22.70 0.18
C ASN A 217 18.81 -23.89 -0.68
N TYR A 218 19.97 -23.82 -1.33
CA TYR A 218 20.51 -24.91 -2.14
C TYR A 218 20.67 -26.22 -1.33
N ILE A 219 21.17 -26.11 -0.09
CA ILE A 219 21.30 -27.26 0.82
C ILE A 219 19.93 -27.86 1.17
N LEU A 220 18.92 -27.01 1.44
CA LEU A 220 17.55 -27.46 1.75
C LEU A 220 16.88 -28.14 0.55
N GLU A 221 16.90 -27.51 -0.63
CA GLU A 221 16.31 -28.04 -1.86
C GLU A 221 16.93 -29.37 -2.31
N ARG A 222 18.25 -29.50 -2.15
CA ARG A 222 19.01 -30.65 -2.65
C ARG A 222 19.10 -31.79 -1.64
N TRP A 223 19.24 -31.47 -0.36
CA TRP A 223 19.58 -32.42 0.71
C TRP A 223 18.68 -32.37 1.96
N GLY A 224 17.66 -31.50 2.04
CA GLY A 224 16.80 -31.39 3.25
C GLY A 224 16.22 -32.72 3.74
N ARG A 225 15.85 -33.63 2.82
CA ARG A 225 15.40 -35.00 3.17
C ARG A 225 16.46 -35.82 3.91
N LEU A 226 17.73 -35.64 3.57
CA LEU A 226 18.86 -36.31 4.22
C LEU A 226 19.15 -35.67 5.59
N LEU A 227 18.94 -34.37 5.74
CA LEU A 227 19.22 -33.65 6.99
C LEU A 227 18.21 -33.94 8.11
N GLY A 228 17.01 -34.40 7.77
CA GLY A 228 15.93 -34.66 8.72
C GLY A 228 15.05 -33.42 8.97
N ALA A 229 13.81 -33.68 9.41
CA ALA A 229 12.77 -32.65 9.51
C ALA A 229 13.07 -31.56 10.56
N GLU A 230 13.56 -31.94 11.74
CA GLU A 230 13.90 -31.02 12.82
C GLU A 230 15.03 -30.05 12.40
N PHE A 231 16.11 -30.59 11.82
CA PHE A 231 17.23 -29.78 11.36
C PHE A 231 16.84 -28.89 10.16
N SER A 232 16.06 -29.41 9.21
CA SER A 232 15.51 -28.62 8.11
C SER A 232 14.66 -27.45 8.63
N THR A 233 13.91 -27.65 9.71
CA THR A 233 13.12 -26.59 10.37
C THR A 233 14.02 -25.53 11.02
N ARG A 234 15.15 -25.92 11.65
CA ARG A 234 16.17 -24.97 12.15
C ARG A 234 16.79 -24.13 11.03
N MET A 235 17.04 -24.73 9.86
CA MET A 235 17.54 -24.01 8.68
C MET A 235 16.51 -23.06 8.08
N LEU A 236 15.24 -23.47 7.98
CA LEU A 236 14.15 -22.60 7.51
C LEU A 236 14.02 -21.35 8.41
N ARG A 237 14.07 -21.51 9.74
CA ARG A 237 14.12 -20.37 10.68
C ARG A 237 15.34 -19.46 10.46
N ALA A 238 16.47 -20.01 10.02
CA ALA A 238 17.68 -19.24 9.78
C ALA A 238 17.60 -18.39 8.49
N LEU A 239 16.87 -18.84 7.47
CA LEU A 239 16.50 -18.00 6.32
C LEU A 239 15.65 -16.81 6.77
N ASP A 240 14.68 -17.04 7.65
CA ASP A 240 13.83 -15.98 8.18
C ASP A 240 14.67 -14.90 8.89
N TYR A 241 15.63 -15.29 9.73
CA TYR A 241 16.50 -14.36 10.44
C TYR A 241 17.41 -13.54 9.50
N LEU A 242 17.90 -14.11 8.39
CA LEU A 242 18.63 -13.34 7.37
C LEU A 242 17.75 -12.26 6.73
N ARG A 243 16.48 -12.59 6.43
CA ARG A 243 15.51 -11.64 5.87
C ARG A 243 15.15 -10.53 6.85
N GLU A 244 14.98 -10.88 8.14
CA GLU A 244 14.78 -9.90 9.22
C GLU A 244 15.92 -8.88 9.31
N ASP A 245 17.19 -9.34 9.27
CA ASP A 245 18.35 -8.44 9.37
C ASP A 245 18.46 -7.48 8.16
N VAL A 246 18.02 -7.90 6.95
CA VAL A 246 17.95 -7.02 5.78
C VAL A 246 16.92 -5.90 6.00
N ILE A 247 15.69 -6.25 6.37
CA ILE A 247 14.60 -5.30 6.60
C ILE A 247 14.93 -4.36 7.77
N ARG A 248 15.54 -4.90 8.84
CA ARG A 248 15.96 -4.14 10.03
C ARG A 248 16.98 -3.05 9.70
N LEU A 249 18.00 -3.35 8.91
CA LEU A 249 19.14 -2.45 8.69
C LEU A 249 19.01 -1.53 7.47
N ARG A 250 18.12 -1.87 6.51
CA ARG A 250 17.98 -1.11 5.26
C ARG A 250 16.58 -0.54 5.06
N GLY A 251 15.65 -0.85 5.95
CA GLY A 251 14.22 -0.75 5.66
C GLY A 251 13.79 -1.82 4.64
N PRO A 252 12.53 -1.79 4.20
CA PRO A 252 12.14 -2.51 3.00
C PRO A 252 13.00 -2.08 1.82
N VAL A 253 13.25 -2.99 0.87
CA VAL A 253 13.72 -2.55 -0.45
C VAL A 253 12.57 -1.77 -1.09
N ASP A 254 12.82 -0.50 -1.42
CA ASP A 254 11.82 0.45 -1.94
C ASP A 254 11.02 -0.18 -3.10
N SER A 255 9.83 -0.68 -2.77
CA SER A 255 8.98 -1.44 -3.68
C SER A 255 8.01 -0.51 -4.41
N THR A 256 8.40 0.74 -4.62
CA THR A 256 7.67 1.79 -5.34
C THR A 256 7.51 1.49 -6.84
N GLY A 257 8.03 0.35 -7.31
CA GLY A 257 7.82 -0.24 -8.63
C GLY A 257 7.04 -1.56 -8.61
N VAL A 258 6.32 -1.90 -7.53
CA VAL A 258 5.38 -3.04 -7.53
C VAL A 258 4.30 -2.76 -8.55
N GLU A 259 4.29 -3.54 -9.63
CA GLU A 259 3.15 -3.57 -10.55
C GLU A 259 1.89 -3.92 -9.75
N ILE A 260 0.87 -3.07 -9.84
CA ILE A 260 -0.44 -3.38 -9.24
C ILE A 260 -0.98 -4.62 -9.94
N PRO A 261 -1.08 -5.76 -9.25
CA PRO A 261 -1.50 -6.99 -9.88
C PRO A 261 -2.98 -6.88 -10.27
N ILE A 262 -3.33 -7.41 -11.44
CA ILE A 262 -4.74 -7.52 -11.83
C ILE A 262 -5.41 -8.57 -10.91
N PRO A 263 -6.59 -8.30 -10.35
CA PRO A 263 -7.39 -9.30 -9.64
C PRO A 263 -7.58 -10.57 -10.49
N THR A 264 -6.95 -11.65 -10.04
CA THR A 264 -7.11 -13.00 -10.58
C THR A 264 -7.85 -13.83 -9.54
N PHE A 265 -9.14 -14.08 -9.78
CA PHE A 265 -10.01 -14.90 -8.92
C PHE A 265 -9.70 -16.41 -9.06
N LYS A 266 -8.41 -16.77 -8.91
CA LYS A 266 -7.85 -18.11 -9.14
C LYS A 266 -6.85 -18.44 -8.04
N GLY A 267 -7.32 -19.04 -6.96
CA GLY A 267 -6.50 -19.45 -5.81
C GLY A 267 -7.33 -20.14 -4.72
N GLN A 268 -6.66 -20.73 -3.72
CA GLN A 268 -7.34 -21.39 -2.60
C GLN A 268 -8.25 -20.44 -1.79
N GLU A 269 -7.90 -19.16 -1.71
CA GLU A 269 -8.70 -18.10 -1.05
C GLU A 269 -10.09 -17.91 -1.68
N TYR A 270 -10.25 -18.30 -2.95
CA TYR A 270 -11.53 -18.29 -3.67
C TYR A 270 -12.20 -19.67 -3.75
N ALA A 271 -11.60 -20.71 -3.15
CA ALA A 271 -12.30 -21.96 -2.86
C ALA A 271 -13.23 -21.84 -1.63
N GLU A 272 -13.14 -20.72 -0.89
CA GLU A 272 -14.03 -20.39 0.21
C GLU A 272 -15.42 -19.95 -0.27
N TYR A 273 -16.41 -20.12 0.60
CA TYR A 273 -17.83 -19.95 0.29
C TYR A 273 -18.27 -18.47 0.29
N GLU A 274 -19.39 -18.19 -0.36
CA GLU A 274 -19.96 -16.85 -0.50
C GLU A 274 -20.80 -16.47 0.72
N ARG A 275 -20.48 -15.36 1.39
CA ARG A 275 -21.14 -14.86 2.61
C ARG A 275 -21.14 -13.31 2.69
N TYR A 276 -21.66 -12.68 1.64
CA TYR A 276 -21.92 -11.24 1.62
C TYR A 276 -22.85 -10.79 2.76
N SER A 277 -22.61 -9.60 3.30
CA SER A 277 -23.59 -8.92 4.16
C SER A 277 -24.70 -8.26 3.32
N PRO A 278 -25.94 -8.24 3.82
CA PRO A 278 -27.03 -7.54 3.16
C PRO A 278 -26.82 -6.02 3.24
N ASP A 279 -26.99 -5.33 2.10
CA ASP A 279 -26.96 -3.87 2.06
C ASP A 279 -28.33 -3.30 2.45
N GLN A 280 -28.38 -2.33 3.37
CA GLN A 280 -29.58 -1.52 3.60
C GLN A 280 -29.87 -0.62 2.40
N ALA A 281 -31.13 -0.21 2.21
CA ALA A 281 -31.58 0.51 1.01
C ALA A 281 -30.85 1.85 0.72
N TRP A 282 -30.14 2.43 1.70
CA TRP A 282 -29.31 3.62 1.52
C TRP A 282 -27.85 3.32 1.15
N MET A 283 -27.33 2.14 1.53
CA MET A 283 -25.90 1.78 1.42
C MET A 283 -25.35 1.77 -0.01
N PRO A 284 -26.06 1.30 -1.06
CA PRO A 284 -25.58 1.39 -2.45
C PRO A 284 -25.52 2.83 -2.98
N ARG A 285 -26.25 3.76 -2.36
CA ARG A 285 -26.42 5.14 -2.82
C ARG A 285 -25.53 6.15 -2.09
N VAL A 286 -24.60 5.68 -1.27
CA VAL A 286 -23.67 6.55 -0.55
C VAL A 286 -22.70 7.22 -1.52
N VAL A 287 -22.57 8.54 -1.37
CA VAL A 287 -21.51 9.35 -1.97
C VAL A 287 -20.75 10.00 -0.82
N LEU A 288 -19.50 9.62 -0.65
CA LEU A 288 -18.69 9.99 0.51
C LEU A 288 -17.73 11.13 0.15
N ILE A 289 -17.60 12.12 1.02
CA ILE A 289 -16.50 13.09 0.98
C ILE A 289 -15.65 12.98 2.25
N ALA A 290 -14.33 12.90 2.06
CA ALA A 290 -13.36 12.93 3.15
C ALA A 290 -12.96 14.37 3.47
N LYS A 291 -12.90 14.74 4.75
CA LYS A 291 -12.32 15.99 5.22
C LYS A 291 -11.38 15.70 6.41
N ASN A 292 -10.11 16.09 6.29
CA ASN A 292 -9.25 16.24 7.46
C ASN A 292 -9.86 17.31 8.37
N THR A 293 -10.27 16.92 9.58
CA THR A 293 -11.14 17.73 10.44
C THR A 293 -10.51 19.06 10.81
N TYR A 294 -9.30 19.06 11.37
CA TYR A 294 -8.62 20.28 11.82
C TYR A 294 -8.29 21.23 10.67
N VAL A 295 -7.78 20.69 9.56
CA VAL A 295 -7.49 21.45 8.34
C VAL A 295 -8.77 22.09 7.78
N TRP A 296 -9.90 21.36 7.80
CA TRP A 296 -11.18 21.90 7.34
C TRP A 296 -11.71 22.99 8.26
N LEU A 297 -11.61 22.84 9.59
CA LEU A 297 -12.03 23.87 10.55
C LEU A 297 -11.23 25.19 10.40
N ASP A 298 -9.91 25.12 10.14
CA ASP A 298 -9.09 26.30 9.81
C ASP A 298 -9.52 26.96 8.48
N GLN A 299 -9.75 26.16 7.42
CA GLN A 299 -10.25 26.65 6.14
C GLN A 299 -11.63 27.31 6.27
N LEU A 300 -12.55 26.72 7.06
CA LEU A 300 -13.86 27.31 7.35
C LEU A 300 -13.72 28.60 8.17
N SER A 301 -12.80 28.64 9.14
CA SER A 301 -12.55 29.85 9.92
C SER A 301 -12.16 31.04 9.03
N LYS A 302 -11.27 30.80 8.06
CA LYS A 302 -10.89 31.77 7.03
C LYS A 302 -12.06 32.15 6.13
N ARG A 303 -12.84 31.17 5.65
CA ARG A 303 -13.98 31.38 4.73
C ARG A 303 -15.11 32.21 5.34
N TYR A 304 -15.43 31.98 6.62
CA TYR A 304 -16.51 32.67 7.33
C TYR A 304 -16.03 33.87 8.16
N ASN A 305 -14.72 34.17 8.15
CA ASN A 305 -14.10 35.26 8.89
C ASN A 305 -14.50 35.26 10.39
N ARG A 306 -14.51 34.08 11.00
CA ARG A 306 -14.76 33.83 12.44
C ARG A 306 -13.95 32.62 12.89
N GLU A 307 -13.61 32.52 14.16
CA GLU A 307 -12.98 31.30 14.69
C GLU A 307 -14.00 30.14 14.69
N ILE A 308 -13.58 28.98 14.17
CA ILE A 308 -14.33 27.73 14.13
C ILE A 308 -13.35 26.63 14.58
N SER A 309 -13.48 26.16 15.81
CA SER A 309 -12.57 25.20 16.44
C SER A 309 -13.22 23.88 16.84
N THR A 310 -14.55 23.85 17.03
CA THR A 310 -15.30 22.66 17.46
C THR A 310 -16.32 22.19 16.41
N LEU A 311 -16.74 20.92 16.51
CA LEU A 311 -17.62 20.27 15.52
C LEU A 311 -19.01 20.94 15.41
N ASP A 312 -19.55 21.44 16.52
CA ASP A 312 -20.82 22.16 16.55
C ASP A 312 -20.77 23.54 15.87
N GLN A 313 -19.58 24.13 15.71
CA GLN A 313 -19.39 25.44 15.08
C GLN A 313 -19.32 25.38 13.54
N ILE A 314 -19.28 24.18 12.94
CA ILE A 314 -19.35 23.99 11.49
C ILE A 314 -20.66 24.62 10.97
N PRO A 315 -20.62 25.60 10.05
CA PRO A 315 -21.80 26.35 9.62
C PRO A 315 -22.83 25.45 8.93
N ASP A 316 -24.11 25.83 9.06
CA ASP A 316 -25.22 25.11 8.42
C ASP A 316 -25.13 25.20 6.89
N GLU A 317 -24.64 26.33 6.38
CA GLU A 317 -24.43 26.62 4.96
C GLU A 317 -23.44 25.65 4.31
N GLU A 318 -22.46 25.12 5.04
CA GLU A 318 -21.55 24.07 4.52
C GLU A 318 -22.23 22.71 4.44
N LEU A 319 -23.11 22.38 5.41
CA LEU A 319 -23.87 21.14 5.39
C LEU A 319 -24.92 21.17 4.26
N ASP A 320 -25.57 22.33 4.06
CA ASP A 320 -26.46 22.59 2.93
C ASP A 320 -25.71 22.48 1.59
N LEU A 321 -24.50 23.03 1.50
CA LEU A 321 -23.64 22.93 0.31
C LEU A 321 -23.20 21.49 0.00
N LEU A 322 -22.91 20.67 1.02
CA LEU A 322 -22.60 19.25 0.83
C LEU A 322 -23.83 18.49 0.29
N ALA A 323 -25.00 18.70 0.89
CA ALA A 323 -26.25 18.07 0.46
C ALA A 323 -26.67 18.53 -0.95
N SER A 324 -26.56 19.82 -1.27
CA SER A 324 -26.92 20.36 -2.60
C SER A 324 -26.01 19.83 -3.71
N ARG A 325 -24.77 19.46 -3.40
CA ARG A 325 -23.81 18.82 -4.31
C ARG A 325 -24.01 17.31 -4.45
N GLY A 326 -24.93 16.70 -3.70
CA GLY A 326 -25.25 15.28 -3.76
C GLY A 326 -24.37 14.38 -2.88
N PHE A 327 -23.61 14.94 -1.94
CA PHE A 327 -22.91 14.15 -0.92
C PHE A 327 -23.90 13.65 0.14
N THR A 328 -23.83 12.35 0.46
CA THR A 328 -24.72 11.70 1.44
C THR A 328 -23.95 11.08 2.61
N GLY A 329 -22.61 11.14 2.56
CA GLY A 329 -21.71 10.78 3.65
C GLY A 329 -20.58 11.80 3.81
N LEU A 330 -20.26 12.16 5.05
CA LEU A 330 -19.15 13.03 5.43
C LEU A 330 -18.20 12.27 6.36
N TRP A 331 -17.03 11.92 5.85
CA TRP A 331 -15.95 11.30 6.62
C TRP A 331 -15.04 12.36 7.23
N LEU A 332 -15.03 12.40 8.56
CA LEU A 332 -14.20 13.29 9.35
C LEU A 332 -12.98 12.52 9.85
N ILE A 333 -11.80 12.88 9.35
CA ILE A 333 -10.55 12.19 9.69
C ILE A 333 -10.00 12.77 10.99
N GLY A 334 -9.62 11.87 11.91
CA GLY A 334 -8.92 12.22 13.15
C GLY A 334 -9.76 12.93 14.20
N LEU A 335 -11.00 12.45 14.40
CA LEU A 335 -11.95 12.87 15.45
C LEU A 335 -11.53 12.48 16.87
N TRP A 336 -10.75 11.41 17.01
CA TRP A 336 -10.44 10.77 18.28
C TRP A 336 -9.35 11.51 19.07
N GLU A 337 -9.37 11.37 20.40
CA GLU A 337 -8.33 11.87 21.31
C GLU A 337 -6.99 11.16 21.04
N ARG A 338 -5.92 11.94 20.86
CA ARG A 338 -4.65 11.46 20.25
C ARG A 338 -3.51 11.38 21.26
N SER A 339 -2.55 10.50 20.97
CA SER A 339 -1.32 10.31 21.74
C SER A 339 -0.51 11.60 21.89
N ARG A 340 -0.25 12.03 23.13
CA ARG A 340 0.64 13.18 23.39
C ARG A 340 2.09 12.82 23.13
N ALA A 341 2.46 11.56 23.38
CA ALA A 341 3.75 11.01 23.00
C ALA A 341 4.01 11.13 21.48
N SER A 342 3.04 10.78 20.63
CA SER A 342 3.11 10.98 19.16
C SER A 342 3.39 12.44 18.79
N GLN A 343 2.75 13.41 19.45
CA GLN A 343 3.01 14.82 19.23
C GLN A 343 4.46 15.22 19.62
N ARG A 344 4.90 14.87 20.84
CA ARG A 344 6.26 15.17 21.34
C ARG A 344 7.34 14.60 20.42
N ILE A 345 7.14 13.38 19.96
CA ILE A 345 8.00 12.70 18.99
C ILE A 345 8.15 13.53 17.71
N LYS A 346 7.05 13.96 17.10
CA LYS A 346 7.07 14.72 15.83
C LYS A 346 7.72 16.10 15.99
N GLN A 347 7.42 16.80 17.09
CA GLN A 347 8.04 18.08 17.41
C GLN A 347 9.57 17.97 17.58
N ARG A 348 10.05 16.93 18.27
CA ARG A 348 11.49 16.62 18.39
C ARG A 348 12.16 16.31 17.06
N MET A 349 11.44 15.72 16.11
CA MET A 349 11.89 15.48 14.73
C MET A 349 11.84 16.75 13.84
N GLY A 350 11.70 17.94 14.44
CA GLY A 350 11.72 19.22 13.74
C GLY A 350 10.37 19.69 13.19
N GLN A 351 9.26 19.04 13.57
CA GLN A 351 7.91 19.44 13.17
C GLN A 351 7.19 20.20 14.29
N GLU A 352 7.66 21.41 14.62
CA GLU A 352 7.17 22.20 15.77
C GLU A 352 5.63 22.37 15.80
N ASP A 353 5.03 22.60 14.62
CA ASP A 353 3.58 22.78 14.40
C ASP A 353 2.77 21.47 14.26
N ALA A 354 3.40 20.30 14.32
CA ALA A 354 2.69 19.02 14.15
C ALA A 354 1.77 18.70 15.33
N VAL A 355 0.59 18.15 15.02
CA VAL A 355 -0.21 17.39 16.00
C VAL A 355 0.14 15.91 15.95
N ALA A 356 -0.24 15.20 17.00
CA ALA A 356 -0.22 13.74 17.05
C ALA A 356 -0.86 13.12 15.79
N SER A 357 -0.37 11.95 15.39
CA SER A 357 -0.98 11.19 14.29
C SER A 357 -2.47 10.95 14.57
N ALA A 358 -3.33 11.19 13.58
CA ALA A 358 -4.76 10.86 13.65
C ALA A 358 -5.04 9.37 13.96
N TYR A 359 -4.06 8.49 13.75
CA TYR A 359 -4.15 7.05 14.02
C TYR A 359 -3.31 6.58 15.23
N SER A 360 -2.55 7.47 15.88
CA SER A 360 -1.93 7.17 17.18
C SER A 360 -2.91 7.60 18.28
N LEU A 361 -3.84 6.71 18.61
CA LEU A 361 -5.00 6.99 19.46
C LEU A 361 -4.67 6.86 20.95
N TYR A 362 -5.02 7.87 21.75
CA TYR A 362 -4.96 7.76 23.21
C TYR A 362 -6.18 6.99 23.75
N ALA A 363 -7.36 7.30 23.22
CA ALA A 363 -8.63 6.63 23.51
C ALA A 363 -9.63 6.83 22.35
N TYR A 364 -10.67 6.01 22.30
CA TYR A 364 -11.81 6.17 21.38
C TYR A 364 -12.86 7.18 21.89
N ASP A 365 -12.38 8.29 22.44
CA ASP A 365 -13.19 9.44 22.82
C ASP A 365 -13.05 10.55 21.78
N ILE A 366 -14.10 11.35 21.58
CA ILE A 366 -14.03 12.52 20.70
C ILE A 366 -13.14 13.57 21.34
N ALA A 367 -12.15 14.06 20.57
CA ALA A 367 -11.10 14.94 21.08
C ALA A 367 -11.66 16.16 21.81
N ALA A 368 -11.09 16.49 22.96
CA ALA A 368 -11.62 17.53 23.83
C ALA A 368 -11.56 18.93 23.17
N ASP A 369 -10.52 19.22 22.37
CA ASP A 369 -10.39 20.47 21.63
C ASP A 369 -11.29 20.57 20.37
N LEU A 370 -11.92 19.46 19.96
CA LEU A 370 -13.01 19.45 18.96
C LEU A 370 -14.41 19.62 19.60
N GLY A 371 -14.49 19.80 20.92
CA GLY A 371 -15.74 19.97 21.68
C GLY A 371 -16.37 18.66 22.20
N GLY A 372 -15.68 17.52 22.03
CA GLY A 372 -16.09 16.23 22.57
C GLY A 372 -17.44 15.71 22.05
N TRP A 373 -18.01 14.76 22.79
CA TRP A 373 -19.26 14.05 22.43
C TRP A 373 -20.47 14.98 22.21
N GLY A 374 -20.57 16.08 22.96
CA GLY A 374 -21.66 17.05 22.80
C GLY A 374 -21.61 17.81 21.47
N ALA A 375 -20.40 18.19 21.03
CA ALA A 375 -20.20 18.85 19.73
C ALA A 375 -20.44 17.89 18.56
N LEU A 376 -20.01 16.63 18.69
CA LEU A 376 -20.32 15.59 17.71
C LEU A 376 -21.83 15.40 17.54
N GLU A 377 -22.58 15.28 18.65
CA GLU A 377 -24.02 15.01 18.57
C GLU A 377 -24.80 16.16 17.91
N ASN A 378 -24.41 17.40 18.20
CA ASN A 378 -24.95 18.58 17.53
C ASN A 378 -24.72 18.50 16.00
N LEU A 379 -23.48 18.27 15.56
CA LEU A 379 -23.15 18.13 14.14
C LEU A 379 -23.90 16.96 13.49
N ARG A 380 -23.96 15.81 14.17
CA ARG A 380 -24.62 14.59 13.71
C ARG A 380 -26.10 14.82 13.43
N SER A 381 -26.81 15.48 14.35
CA SER A 381 -28.22 15.86 14.17
C SER A 381 -28.41 16.82 12.98
N ARG A 382 -27.59 17.87 12.87
CA ARG A 382 -27.70 18.87 11.79
C ARG A 382 -27.37 18.31 10.41
N ALA A 383 -26.41 17.37 10.32
CA ALA A 383 -26.07 16.66 9.10
C ALA A 383 -27.16 15.65 8.70
N TRP A 384 -27.71 14.91 9.67
CA TRP A 384 -28.77 13.92 9.42
C TRP A 384 -30.05 14.54 8.88
N GLN A 385 -30.44 15.72 9.37
CA GLN A 385 -31.59 16.50 8.84
C GLN A 385 -31.45 16.82 7.34
N ARG A 386 -30.22 16.85 6.82
CA ARG A 386 -29.87 17.12 5.42
C ARG A 386 -29.58 15.84 4.61
N GLY A 387 -29.79 14.66 5.21
CA GLY A 387 -29.51 13.36 4.60
C GLY A 387 -28.03 12.95 4.60
N VAL A 388 -27.15 13.73 5.24
CA VAL A 388 -25.71 13.48 5.31
C VAL A 388 -25.39 12.62 6.53
N ARG A 389 -24.84 11.42 6.31
CA ARG A 389 -24.36 10.51 7.37
C ARG A 389 -22.93 10.86 7.76
N LEU A 390 -22.64 10.93 9.05
CA LEU A 390 -21.25 11.03 9.51
C LEU A 390 -20.55 9.67 9.38
N SER A 391 -19.28 9.73 9.01
CA SER A 391 -18.37 8.59 8.90
C SER A 391 -17.11 8.86 9.72
N ALA A 392 -16.60 7.84 10.40
CA ALA A 392 -15.37 7.91 11.20
C ALA A 392 -14.36 6.85 10.76
N ASP A 393 -13.08 7.14 11.01
CA ASP A 393 -12.02 6.14 11.03
C ASP A 393 -12.15 5.22 12.24
N MET A 394 -11.72 3.99 12.09
CA MET A 394 -11.47 3.07 13.19
C MET A 394 -10.15 2.34 12.92
N VAL A 395 -9.20 2.44 13.86
CA VAL A 395 -7.84 1.90 13.76
C VAL A 395 -7.69 0.67 14.66
N PRO A 396 -8.10 -0.54 14.22
CA PRO A 396 -8.24 -1.70 15.10
C PRO A 396 -6.91 -2.35 15.48
N ASN A 397 -5.84 -2.12 14.73
CA ASN A 397 -4.61 -2.91 14.82
C ASN A 397 -3.71 -2.51 16.01
N HIS A 398 -3.74 -1.24 16.41
CA HIS A 398 -2.80 -0.68 17.39
C HIS A 398 -3.42 0.51 18.13
N MET A 399 -2.82 0.86 19.27
CA MET A 399 -3.13 2.09 20.01
C MET A 399 -1.91 3.02 20.02
N GLY A 400 -2.03 4.25 20.51
CA GLY A 400 -0.87 5.10 20.81
C GLY A 400 -0.02 4.53 21.95
N ILE A 401 1.29 4.80 21.96
CA ILE A 401 2.22 4.24 22.96
C ILE A 401 1.90 4.67 24.41
N ASP A 402 1.26 5.82 24.60
CA ASP A 402 0.80 6.39 25.87
C ASP A 402 -0.72 6.23 26.10
N SER A 403 -1.40 5.41 25.29
CA SER A 403 -2.84 5.15 25.43
C SER A 403 -3.21 4.53 26.78
N ASN A 404 -4.45 4.75 27.22
CA ASN A 404 -4.97 4.14 28.44
C ASN A 404 -4.84 2.61 28.42
N TRP A 405 -4.97 1.98 27.25
CA TRP A 405 -4.78 0.54 27.11
C TRP A 405 -3.33 0.10 27.40
N VAL A 406 -2.30 0.83 26.96
CA VAL A 406 -0.89 0.50 27.29
C VAL A 406 -0.60 0.71 28.79
N ILE A 407 -1.26 1.68 29.41
CA ILE A 407 -1.10 1.98 30.83
C ILE A 407 -1.77 0.89 31.70
N GLU A 408 -3.04 0.58 31.42
CA GLU A 408 -3.93 -0.23 32.27
C GLU A 408 -3.97 -1.71 31.89
N HIS A 409 -3.81 -2.03 30.61
CA HIS A 409 -3.81 -3.38 30.06
C HIS A 409 -2.54 -3.69 29.25
N PRO A 410 -1.33 -3.55 29.85
CA PRO A 410 -0.06 -3.75 29.14
C PRO A 410 0.19 -5.19 28.67
N ASP A 411 -0.69 -6.13 29.01
CA ASP A 411 -0.68 -7.52 28.53
C ASP A 411 -1.54 -7.74 27.29
N TRP A 412 -2.35 -6.77 26.86
CA TRP A 412 -3.12 -6.82 25.60
C TRP A 412 -2.26 -6.60 24.35
N PHE A 413 -0.98 -6.25 24.53
CA PHE A 413 -0.05 -5.89 23.47
C PHE A 413 0.99 -6.99 23.25
N LEU A 414 1.47 -7.11 22.01
CA LEU A 414 2.62 -7.97 21.71
C LEU A 414 3.85 -7.41 22.41
N ALA A 415 4.42 -8.20 23.33
CA ALA A 415 5.52 -7.74 24.17
C ALA A 415 6.49 -8.87 24.57
N THR A 416 7.69 -8.49 24.99
CA THR A 416 8.69 -9.37 25.60
C THR A 416 9.14 -8.86 26.97
N SER A 417 9.62 -9.76 27.82
CA SER A 417 10.19 -9.43 29.14
C SER A 417 11.66 -8.95 29.07
N HIS A 418 12.32 -9.17 27.93
CA HIS A 418 13.68 -8.72 27.64
C HIS A 418 13.71 -7.97 26.31
N SER A 419 14.74 -7.14 26.09
CA SER A 419 14.96 -6.49 24.79
C SER A 419 15.09 -7.55 23.67
N PRO A 420 14.49 -7.33 22.48
CA PRO A 420 14.64 -8.25 21.35
C PRO A 420 16.07 -8.29 20.80
N TYR A 421 16.82 -7.19 20.92
CA TYR A 421 18.21 -7.08 20.48
C TYR A 421 19.12 -6.59 21.63
N PRO A 422 20.28 -7.24 21.89
CA PRO A 422 21.22 -6.80 22.93
C PRO A 422 21.84 -5.42 22.71
N SER A 423 21.81 -4.90 21.48
CA SER A 423 22.32 -3.58 21.12
C SER A 423 21.36 -2.43 21.44
N TYR A 424 20.07 -2.72 21.63
CA TYR A 424 19.07 -1.68 21.86
C TYR A 424 19.26 -1.03 23.24
N SER A 425 19.18 0.29 23.28
CA SER A 425 19.11 1.03 24.54
C SER A 425 17.98 2.06 24.52
N PHE A 426 17.45 2.33 25.71
CA PHE A 426 16.21 3.10 25.90
C PHE A 426 16.54 4.30 26.79
N LYS A 427 17.32 5.25 26.27
CA LYS A 427 17.83 6.43 26.99
C LYS A 427 17.12 7.73 26.59
N SER A 428 16.08 7.63 25.78
CA SER A 428 15.14 8.71 25.48
C SER A 428 14.47 9.25 26.76
N GLU A 429 13.73 10.36 26.64
CA GLU A 429 12.95 10.87 27.77
C GLU A 429 11.77 9.94 28.11
N ASN A 430 11.20 10.11 29.30
CA ASN A 430 9.88 9.54 29.57
C ASN A 430 8.83 10.32 28.75
N LEU A 431 8.19 9.64 27.79
CA LEU A 431 7.11 10.22 26.98
C LEU A 431 5.73 10.15 27.64
N SER A 432 5.58 9.36 28.71
CA SER A 432 4.33 9.21 29.46
C SER A 432 4.00 10.42 30.32
N ASP A 433 2.75 10.88 30.27
CA ASP A 433 2.17 11.82 31.24
C ASP A 433 1.63 11.12 32.51
N ASP A 434 1.47 9.79 32.50
CA ASP A 434 0.93 9.04 33.63
C ASP A 434 2.01 8.72 34.68
N LEU A 435 1.77 9.14 35.92
CA LEU A 435 2.70 8.98 37.05
C LEU A 435 2.96 7.51 37.45
N ARG A 436 2.17 6.55 36.97
CA ARG A 436 2.31 5.11 37.21
C ARG A 436 3.31 4.45 36.27
N VAL A 437 3.54 5.02 35.08
CA VAL A 437 4.24 4.34 33.97
C VAL A 437 5.24 5.27 33.27
N GLY A 438 6.45 4.79 33.05
CA GLY A 438 7.42 5.40 32.15
C GLY A 438 7.41 4.73 30.77
N ILE A 439 7.48 5.54 29.71
CA ILE A 439 7.54 5.10 28.30
C ILE A 439 8.82 5.66 27.68
N TYR A 440 9.69 4.77 27.19
CA TYR A 440 10.98 5.12 26.62
C TYR A 440 11.15 4.47 25.24
N LEU A 441 11.43 5.28 24.22
CA LEU A 441 11.82 4.80 22.90
C LEU A 441 13.25 4.26 22.88
N GLU A 442 13.51 3.38 21.93
CA GLU A 442 14.83 2.89 21.54
C GLU A 442 15.66 4.03 20.91
N ASP A 443 16.98 4.06 21.16
CA ASP A 443 17.84 5.20 20.83
C ASP A 443 18.00 5.42 19.31
N HIS A 444 18.00 4.37 18.48
CA HIS A 444 18.09 4.46 17.01
C HIS A 444 16.80 4.95 16.35
N TYR A 445 15.73 5.16 17.12
CA TYR A 445 14.47 5.76 16.64
C TYR A 445 14.70 7.10 15.92
N TYR A 446 15.53 7.96 16.50
CA TYR A 446 15.73 9.34 16.02
C TYR A 446 16.64 9.44 14.79
N ASP A 447 17.64 8.56 14.69
CA ASP A 447 18.60 8.56 13.56
C ASP A 447 18.22 7.58 12.43
N LYS A 448 17.26 6.68 12.68
CA LYS A 448 16.76 5.66 11.73
C LYS A 448 17.84 4.71 11.22
N THR A 449 18.86 4.45 12.05
CA THR A 449 19.94 3.49 11.72
C THR A 449 19.58 2.03 12.05
N ASP A 450 18.47 1.80 12.75
CA ASP A 450 17.84 0.51 12.99
C ASP A 450 16.31 0.66 12.89
N ALA A 451 15.57 -0.46 12.81
CA ALA A 451 14.11 -0.45 12.74
C ALA A 451 13.42 -0.06 14.06
N ALA A 452 14.15 -0.09 15.19
CA ALA A 452 13.65 0.26 16.53
C ALA A 452 12.32 -0.43 16.88
N VAL A 453 12.24 -1.77 16.76
CA VAL A 453 10.96 -2.52 16.71
C VAL A 453 10.10 -2.52 17.99
N VAL A 454 10.60 -2.01 19.10
CA VAL A 454 9.91 -1.97 20.40
C VAL A 454 10.18 -0.66 21.15
N PHE A 455 9.27 -0.29 22.04
CA PHE A 455 9.52 0.68 23.11
C PHE A 455 9.50 -0.01 24.48
N GLN A 456 10.17 0.59 25.47
CA GLN A 456 10.16 0.11 26.85
C GLN A 456 9.02 0.77 27.65
N ARG A 457 8.09 -0.03 28.16
CA ARG A 457 7.20 0.33 29.27
C ARG A 457 7.88 -0.06 30.58
N ARG A 458 8.06 0.90 31.48
CA ARG A 458 8.49 0.66 32.87
C ARG A 458 7.36 1.01 33.81
N ASP A 459 6.94 0.04 34.61
CA ASP A 459 6.06 0.28 35.75
C ASP A 459 6.84 1.02 36.85
N LEU A 460 6.39 2.21 37.24
CA LEU A 460 7.13 3.06 38.20
C LEU A 460 6.86 2.66 39.66
N GLN A 461 5.80 1.89 39.92
CA GLN A 461 5.45 1.40 41.25
C GLN A 461 6.14 0.06 41.54
N THR A 462 6.08 -0.89 40.61
CA THR A 462 6.64 -2.25 40.78
C THR A 462 8.05 -2.40 40.22
N GLY A 463 8.51 -1.47 39.37
CA GLY A 463 9.76 -1.60 38.61
C GLY A 463 9.67 -2.56 37.42
N GLY A 464 8.50 -3.17 37.16
CA GLY A 464 8.31 -4.14 36.08
C GLY A 464 8.59 -3.57 34.69
N LEU A 465 9.45 -4.26 33.92
CA LEU A 465 9.83 -3.88 32.56
C LEU A 465 9.08 -4.74 31.54
N ARG A 466 8.61 -4.10 30.46
CA ARG A 466 8.09 -4.76 29.26
C ARG A 466 8.60 -4.02 28.02
N TYR A 467 8.89 -4.77 26.97
CA TYR A 467 9.29 -4.25 25.67
C TYR A 467 8.14 -4.52 24.71
N ILE A 468 7.38 -3.49 24.34
CA ILE A 468 6.14 -3.60 23.59
C ILE A 468 6.43 -3.29 22.12
N TYR A 469 5.95 -4.13 21.21
CA TYR A 469 6.13 -3.95 19.77
C TYR A 469 5.31 -2.78 19.23
N HIS A 470 5.91 -2.04 18.30
CA HIS A 470 5.20 -1.02 17.52
C HIS A 470 4.31 -1.64 16.45
N GLY A 471 3.23 -0.95 16.07
CA GLY A 471 2.36 -1.37 14.97
C GLY A 471 3.12 -1.45 13.65
N ASN A 472 2.83 -2.46 12.82
CA ASN A 472 3.51 -2.67 11.54
C ASN A 472 2.65 -3.56 10.61
N ASP A 473 2.74 -3.33 9.30
CA ASP A 473 2.06 -4.09 8.22
C ASP A 473 2.99 -5.07 7.47
N GLY A 474 4.28 -5.05 7.77
CA GLY A 474 5.35 -5.79 7.10
C GLY A 474 5.82 -5.21 5.78
N THR A 475 5.46 -3.96 5.44
CA THR A 475 5.91 -3.28 4.22
C THR A 475 6.96 -2.20 4.49
N SER A 476 7.07 -1.71 5.72
CA SER A 476 7.97 -0.59 6.08
C SER A 476 8.56 -0.72 7.49
N PHE A 477 9.35 0.28 7.91
CA PHE A 477 9.71 0.41 9.32
C PHE A 477 8.43 0.59 10.17
N PRO A 478 8.42 0.14 11.43
CA PRO A 478 7.21 0.18 12.23
C PRO A 478 6.69 1.60 12.46
N TRP A 479 5.39 1.71 12.73
CA TRP A 479 4.73 2.93 13.16
C TRP A 479 5.09 3.20 14.63
N ASN A 480 6.30 3.72 14.82
CA ASN A 480 6.99 3.82 16.10
C ASN A 480 6.34 4.77 17.14
N ASP A 481 5.24 5.45 16.81
CA ASP A 481 4.37 6.16 17.75
C ASP A 481 3.11 5.36 18.15
N THR A 482 3.08 4.06 17.84
CA THR A 482 1.97 3.14 18.13
C THR A 482 2.42 1.88 18.91
N ALA A 483 1.48 1.14 19.48
CA ALA A 483 1.67 -0.09 20.23
C ALA A 483 0.74 -1.19 19.67
N GLN A 484 1.32 -2.31 19.25
CA GLN A 484 0.64 -3.40 18.54
C GLN A 484 -0.16 -4.31 19.47
N LEU A 485 -1.45 -4.51 19.18
CA LEU A 485 -2.33 -5.41 19.93
C LEU A 485 -2.06 -6.90 19.61
N ASP A 486 -2.19 -7.74 20.63
CA ASP A 486 -2.04 -9.20 20.53
C ASP A 486 -3.38 -9.89 20.21
N TYR A 487 -3.68 -9.98 18.92
CA TYR A 487 -4.87 -10.64 18.41
C TYR A 487 -4.92 -12.16 18.65
N SER A 488 -3.85 -12.79 19.16
CA SER A 488 -3.92 -14.21 19.57
C SER A 488 -4.79 -14.40 20.81
N LYS A 489 -5.03 -13.33 21.59
CA LYS A 489 -5.85 -13.32 22.81
C LYS A 489 -7.34 -13.08 22.54
N PRO A 490 -8.25 -13.94 23.00
CA PRO A 490 -9.69 -13.73 22.83
C PRO A 490 -10.21 -12.47 23.53
N GLU A 491 -9.68 -12.12 24.71
CA GLU A 491 -10.08 -10.93 25.47
C GLU A 491 -9.77 -9.63 24.72
N VAL A 492 -8.66 -9.58 23.98
CA VAL A 492 -8.28 -8.43 23.14
C VAL A 492 -9.23 -8.31 21.95
N ARG A 493 -9.57 -9.42 21.30
CA ARG A 493 -10.52 -9.43 20.16
C ARG A 493 -11.90 -8.92 20.58
N GLU A 494 -12.43 -9.38 21.71
CA GLU A 494 -13.72 -8.89 22.24
C GLU A 494 -13.66 -7.41 22.65
N ALA A 495 -12.57 -6.96 23.30
CA ALA A 495 -12.40 -5.55 23.66
C ALA A 495 -12.44 -4.64 22.41
N VAL A 496 -11.76 -5.03 21.33
CA VAL A 496 -11.81 -4.28 20.06
C VAL A 496 -13.20 -4.38 19.41
N ILE A 497 -13.88 -5.53 19.43
CA ILE A 497 -15.27 -5.66 18.93
C ILE A 497 -16.21 -4.71 19.66
N GLN A 498 -16.10 -4.59 20.99
CA GLN A 498 -16.92 -3.66 21.77
C GLN A 498 -16.66 -2.19 21.41
N VAL A 499 -15.40 -1.82 21.13
CA VAL A 499 -15.08 -0.49 20.57
C VAL A 499 -15.70 -0.30 19.19
N ILE A 500 -15.62 -1.28 18.29
CA ILE A 500 -16.25 -1.20 16.96
C ILE A 500 -17.76 -1.01 17.07
N LEU A 501 -18.42 -1.74 17.98
CA LEU A 501 -19.85 -1.60 18.25
C LEU A 501 -20.20 -0.23 18.88
N HIS A 502 -19.32 0.32 19.73
CA HIS A 502 -19.46 1.67 20.25
C HIS A 502 -19.35 2.73 19.13
N VAL A 503 -18.39 2.59 18.21
CA VAL A 503 -18.27 3.47 17.02
C VAL A 503 -19.50 3.32 16.13
N ALA A 504 -19.98 2.10 15.86
CA ALA A 504 -21.15 1.81 15.03
C ALA A 504 -22.45 2.46 15.52
N ARG A 505 -22.66 2.53 16.84
CA ARG A 505 -23.81 3.20 17.47
C ARG A 505 -23.79 4.73 17.27
N ASN A 506 -22.63 5.29 16.97
CA ASN A 506 -22.44 6.74 16.79
C ASN A 506 -22.34 7.13 15.29
N PHE A 507 -21.67 6.32 14.48
CA PHE A 507 -21.36 6.56 13.07
C PHE A 507 -21.98 5.48 12.16
N PRO A 508 -22.99 5.81 11.34
CA PRO A 508 -23.59 4.87 10.39
C PRO A 508 -22.62 4.37 9.30
N VAL A 509 -21.45 5.00 9.15
CA VAL A 509 -20.40 4.55 8.23
C VAL A 509 -19.08 4.47 9.01
N ILE A 510 -18.39 3.34 8.93
CA ILE A 510 -17.07 3.14 9.54
C ILE A 510 -16.07 2.80 8.43
N ARG A 511 -14.93 3.49 8.41
CA ARG A 511 -13.77 3.12 7.60
C ARG A 511 -12.71 2.50 8.51
N PHE A 512 -12.39 1.23 8.28
CA PHE A 512 -11.33 0.51 8.98
C PHE A 512 -9.99 0.76 8.32
N ASP A 513 -9.04 1.27 9.11
CA ASP A 513 -7.65 1.49 8.71
C ASP A 513 -6.87 0.17 8.64
N ALA A 514 -6.01 0.02 7.63
CA ALA A 514 -5.10 -1.11 7.45
C ALA A 514 -5.75 -2.49 7.70
N ALA A 515 -6.99 -2.68 7.26
CA ALA A 515 -7.84 -3.81 7.66
C ALA A 515 -7.24 -5.18 7.25
N MET A 516 -6.46 -5.21 6.16
CA MET A 516 -5.72 -6.40 5.71
C MET A 516 -4.75 -6.97 6.76
N THR A 517 -4.22 -6.13 7.67
CA THR A 517 -3.30 -6.59 8.73
C THR A 517 -3.95 -7.55 9.71
N LEU A 518 -5.27 -7.44 9.90
CA LEU A 518 -6.05 -8.23 10.86
C LEU A 518 -6.79 -9.42 10.25
N ALA A 519 -6.62 -9.70 8.95
CA ALA A 519 -7.01 -10.99 8.42
C ALA A 519 -6.16 -12.08 9.08
N LYS A 520 -6.75 -13.21 9.51
CA LYS A 520 -6.07 -14.29 10.25
C LYS A 520 -4.76 -14.75 9.60
N LYS A 521 -4.74 -14.86 8.27
CA LYS A 521 -3.52 -15.16 7.47
C LYS A 521 -2.39 -14.14 7.67
N HIS A 522 -2.71 -12.85 7.76
CA HIS A 522 -1.73 -11.79 7.93
C HIS A 522 -1.26 -11.62 9.37
N ILE A 523 -2.14 -11.83 10.35
CA ILE A 523 -1.74 -11.95 11.77
C ILE A 523 -0.69 -13.07 11.91
N GLN A 524 -0.91 -14.23 11.28
CA GLN A 524 0.08 -15.31 11.25
C GLN A 524 1.38 -14.86 10.56
N ARG A 525 1.31 -14.38 9.31
CA ARG A 525 2.47 -13.94 8.51
C ARG A 525 3.36 -12.91 9.23
N LEU A 526 2.75 -11.95 9.91
CA LEU A 526 3.46 -10.82 10.52
C LEU A 526 4.00 -11.16 11.91
N TRP A 527 3.15 -11.72 12.77
CA TRP A 527 3.45 -11.80 14.20
C TRP A 527 3.82 -13.20 14.67
N PHE A 528 3.42 -14.25 13.94
CA PHE A 528 3.61 -15.66 14.32
C PHE A 528 3.95 -16.56 13.11
N PRO A 529 4.92 -16.20 12.24
CA PRO A 529 5.12 -16.87 10.95
C PRO A 529 5.57 -18.32 11.10
N GLU A 530 5.18 -19.18 10.17
CA GLU A 530 5.72 -20.54 10.09
C GLU A 530 7.20 -20.53 9.65
N PRO A 531 8.04 -21.48 10.10
CA PRO A 531 9.44 -21.59 9.70
C PRO A 531 9.65 -21.55 8.18
N GLY A 532 10.44 -20.59 7.70
CA GLY A 532 10.74 -20.35 6.28
C GLY A 532 9.82 -19.33 5.60
N ALA A 533 8.71 -18.94 6.26
CA ALA A 533 7.77 -17.91 5.83
C ALA A 533 7.88 -16.61 6.65
N GLY A 534 8.90 -16.49 7.51
CA GLY A 534 9.20 -15.32 8.31
C GLY A 534 10.01 -14.25 7.57
N GLY A 535 10.50 -13.27 8.33
CA GLY A 535 11.24 -12.12 7.82
C GLY A 535 10.46 -10.80 7.80
N ALA A 536 9.12 -10.83 7.79
CA ALA A 536 8.29 -9.63 7.59
C ALA A 536 8.43 -8.58 8.72
N ILE A 537 8.48 -9.02 9.98
CA ILE A 537 8.71 -8.17 11.15
C ILE A 537 9.99 -8.63 11.86
N PRO A 538 11.02 -7.77 12.00
CA PRO A 538 12.25 -8.16 12.68
C PRO A 538 12.02 -8.60 14.12
N SER A 539 12.74 -9.64 14.54
CA SER A 539 12.64 -10.39 15.80
C SER A 539 11.37 -11.23 16.02
N ARG A 540 10.44 -11.32 15.06
CA ARG A 540 9.19 -12.10 15.25
C ARG A 540 9.29 -13.56 14.86
N SER A 541 10.20 -13.96 13.97
CA SER A 541 10.30 -15.35 13.49
C SER A 541 10.69 -16.35 14.58
N GLN A 542 11.32 -15.88 15.68
CA GLN A 542 11.57 -16.72 16.86
C GLN A 542 10.29 -17.13 17.60
N PHE A 543 9.20 -16.35 17.47
CA PHE A 543 7.86 -16.62 18.03
C PHE A 543 6.91 -17.33 17.05
N GLY A 544 7.45 -17.85 15.95
CA GLY A 544 6.68 -18.56 14.93
C GLY A 544 5.93 -19.79 15.45
N MET A 545 4.68 -19.94 15.01
CA MET A 545 3.77 -21.04 15.36
C MET A 545 3.45 -21.86 14.12
N THR A 546 3.22 -23.17 14.29
CA THR A 546 2.65 -24.00 13.22
C THR A 546 1.22 -23.56 12.90
N LYS A 547 0.74 -23.89 11.70
CA LYS A 547 -0.63 -23.57 11.29
C LYS A 547 -1.69 -24.05 12.29
N ALA A 548 -1.54 -25.26 12.82
CA ALA A 548 -2.46 -25.83 13.80
C ALA A 548 -2.47 -25.06 15.13
N GLU A 549 -1.29 -24.81 15.73
CA GLU A 549 -1.17 -24.06 16.99
C GLU A 549 -1.72 -22.64 16.87
N PHE A 550 -1.56 -22.02 15.71
CA PHE A 550 -2.09 -20.68 15.43
C PHE A 550 -3.60 -20.71 15.23
N ASP A 551 -4.12 -21.71 14.49
CA ASP A 551 -5.55 -21.88 14.27
C ASP A 551 -6.30 -22.21 15.57
N ASP A 552 -5.69 -22.91 16.53
CA ASP A 552 -6.25 -23.13 17.87
C ASP A 552 -6.39 -21.82 18.70
N ARG A 553 -5.45 -20.87 18.55
CA ARG A 553 -5.50 -19.57 19.25
C ARG A 553 -6.47 -18.58 18.62
N ILE A 554 -6.57 -18.61 17.30
CA ILE A 554 -7.47 -17.77 16.50
C ILE A 554 -8.40 -18.67 15.69
N PRO A 555 -9.38 -19.34 16.31
CA PRO A 555 -10.22 -20.33 15.62
C PRO A 555 -11.08 -19.71 14.52
N VAL A 556 -11.60 -18.50 14.75
CA VAL A 556 -12.48 -17.75 13.85
C VAL A 556 -11.75 -16.54 13.29
N GLU A 557 -12.08 -16.18 12.05
CA GLU A 557 -11.59 -14.98 11.37
C GLU A 557 -12.19 -13.72 12.02
N PHE A 558 -11.33 -12.82 12.52
CA PHE A 558 -11.75 -11.66 13.33
C PHE A 558 -12.78 -10.79 12.62
N TRP A 559 -12.54 -10.49 11.34
CA TRP A 559 -13.46 -9.66 10.55
C TRP A 559 -14.82 -10.31 10.31
N ARG A 560 -14.88 -11.65 10.24
CA ARG A 560 -16.15 -12.38 10.10
C ARG A 560 -17.00 -12.22 11.36
N GLU A 561 -16.35 -12.30 12.52
CA GLU A 561 -16.97 -12.08 13.83
C GLU A 561 -17.45 -10.62 13.99
N VAL A 562 -16.61 -9.64 13.66
CA VAL A 562 -17.00 -8.21 13.62
C VAL A 562 -18.25 -7.98 12.78
N VAL A 563 -18.30 -8.52 11.56
CA VAL A 563 -19.43 -8.33 10.65
C VAL A 563 -20.69 -9.00 11.17
N ASP A 564 -20.59 -10.23 11.70
CA ASP A 564 -21.74 -10.94 12.29
C ASP A 564 -22.28 -10.20 13.53
N ARG A 565 -21.40 -9.68 14.40
CA ARG A 565 -21.76 -8.89 15.57
C ARG A 565 -22.40 -7.55 15.20
N VAL A 566 -21.83 -6.82 14.24
CA VAL A 566 -22.43 -5.56 13.73
C VAL A 566 -23.79 -5.83 13.09
N ALA A 567 -23.95 -6.89 12.30
CA ALA A 567 -25.25 -7.23 11.70
C ALA A 567 -26.31 -7.59 12.75
N ALA A 568 -25.93 -8.12 13.91
CA ALA A 568 -26.85 -8.45 15.01
C ALA A 568 -27.14 -7.25 15.93
N GLU A 569 -26.13 -6.43 16.26
CA GLU A 569 -26.22 -5.39 17.30
C GLU A 569 -26.32 -3.95 16.77
N ALA A 570 -25.90 -3.70 15.52
CA ALA A 570 -25.90 -2.40 14.85
C ALA A 570 -26.17 -2.51 13.32
N PRO A 571 -27.32 -3.08 12.89
CA PRO A 571 -27.59 -3.44 11.49
C PRO A 571 -27.72 -2.26 10.50
N ASP A 572 -27.71 -1.01 10.97
CA ASP A 572 -27.72 0.21 10.13
C ASP A 572 -26.32 0.80 9.95
N THR A 573 -25.27 -0.02 10.05
CA THR A 573 -23.87 0.39 9.93
C THR A 573 -23.21 -0.15 8.66
N LEU A 574 -22.72 0.76 7.81
CA LEU A 574 -21.95 0.46 6.62
C LEU A 574 -20.46 0.32 6.97
N LEU A 575 -19.86 -0.80 6.60
CA LEU A 575 -18.45 -1.12 6.90
C LEU A 575 -17.57 -1.03 5.65
N LEU A 576 -16.59 -0.14 5.67
CA LEU A 576 -15.59 0.07 4.61
C LEU A 576 -14.24 -0.48 5.10
N ALA A 577 -13.69 -1.49 4.43
CA ALA A 577 -12.34 -1.94 4.67
C ALA A 577 -11.34 -1.19 3.76
N GLU A 578 -10.35 -0.53 4.33
CA GLU A 578 -9.09 -0.33 3.61
C GLU A 578 -8.33 -1.65 3.62
N ALA A 579 -8.40 -2.38 2.52
CA ALA A 579 -7.59 -3.57 2.30
C ALA A 579 -6.97 -3.52 0.90
N PHE A 580 -5.76 -4.04 0.80
CA PHE A 580 -4.99 -4.16 -0.44
C PHE A 580 -4.50 -5.62 -0.58
N TRP A 581 -3.52 -5.84 -1.45
CA TRP A 581 -2.85 -7.14 -1.65
C TRP A 581 -3.74 -8.25 -2.27
N LEU A 582 -4.65 -7.90 -3.20
CA LEU A 582 -5.56 -8.82 -3.92
C LEU A 582 -6.66 -9.47 -3.05
N LEU A 583 -6.80 -9.01 -1.80
CA LEU A 583 -7.80 -9.51 -0.86
C LEU A 583 -9.16 -8.80 -0.99
N GLU A 584 -9.35 -7.90 -1.95
CA GLU A 584 -10.57 -7.10 -2.05
C GLU A 584 -11.80 -8.00 -2.20
N GLY A 585 -11.71 -9.01 -3.07
CA GLY A 585 -12.74 -10.04 -3.23
C GLY A 585 -12.96 -10.87 -1.95
N TYR A 586 -11.89 -11.22 -1.24
CA TYR A 586 -11.96 -11.97 0.02
C TYR A 586 -12.70 -11.20 1.12
N PHE A 587 -12.35 -9.91 1.31
CA PHE A 587 -12.99 -9.03 2.30
C PHE A 587 -14.50 -8.89 2.07
N VAL A 588 -14.94 -8.70 0.83
CA VAL A 588 -16.38 -8.48 0.57
C VAL A 588 -17.16 -9.79 0.45
N ARG A 589 -16.62 -10.80 -0.24
CA ARG A 589 -17.33 -12.05 -0.53
C ARG A 589 -17.31 -13.04 0.63
N THR A 590 -16.19 -13.16 1.33
CA THR A 590 -16.01 -14.17 2.38
C THR A 590 -16.19 -13.54 3.78
N LEU A 591 -15.46 -12.46 4.07
CA LEU A 591 -15.52 -11.80 5.37
C LEU A 591 -16.82 -11.00 5.55
N GLY A 592 -17.48 -10.65 4.46
CA GLY A 592 -18.78 -9.96 4.46
C GLY A 592 -18.68 -8.46 4.68
N MET A 593 -17.52 -7.83 4.48
CA MET A 593 -17.44 -6.37 4.50
C MET A 593 -18.34 -5.77 3.44
N HIS A 594 -19.07 -4.71 3.80
CA HIS A 594 -20.01 -4.07 2.89
C HIS A 594 -19.27 -3.45 1.70
N ARG A 595 -18.13 -2.81 1.97
CA ARG A 595 -17.27 -2.15 0.98
C ARG A 595 -15.78 -2.41 1.22
N VAL A 596 -14.97 -2.33 0.17
CA VAL A 596 -13.50 -2.43 0.23
C VAL A 596 -12.83 -1.47 -0.76
N TYR A 597 -11.65 -0.94 -0.44
CA TYR A 597 -10.93 0.01 -1.30
C TYR A 597 -10.53 -0.60 -2.66
N ASN A 598 -10.49 0.24 -3.71
CA ASN A 598 -10.07 -0.14 -5.06
C ASN A 598 -9.02 0.84 -5.60
N SER A 599 -7.76 0.69 -5.16
CA SER A 599 -6.65 1.52 -5.63
C SER A 599 -6.36 1.35 -7.13
N ALA A 600 -6.73 0.21 -7.72
CA ALA A 600 -6.60 -0.03 -9.16
C ALA A 600 -7.41 0.96 -10.01
N PHE A 601 -8.57 1.45 -9.51
CA PHE A 601 -9.31 2.55 -10.15
C PHE A 601 -8.40 3.77 -10.34
N MET A 602 -7.78 4.23 -9.24
CA MET A 602 -7.01 5.47 -9.23
C MET A 602 -5.75 5.35 -10.09
N HIS A 603 -4.91 4.36 -9.82
CA HIS A 603 -3.61 4.23 -10.48
C HIS A 603 -3.74 3.88 -11.96
N MET A 604 -4.57 2.91 -12.34
CA MET A 604 -4.65 2.48 -13.74
C MET A 604 -5.31 3.55 -14.64
N LEU A 605 -6.27 4.33 -14.12
CA LEU A 605 -6.84 5.46 -14.87
C LEU A 605 -5.89 6.67 -14.93
N ARG A 606 -5.10 6.92 -13.88
CA ARG A 606 -4.04 7.94 -13.88
C ARG A 606 -2.97 7.63 -14.92
N ASP A 607 -2.46 6.40 -14.89
CA ASP A 607 -1.31 5.97 -15.69
C ASP A 607 -1.69 5.50 -17.11
N GLU A 608 -2.99 5.54 -17.44
CA GLU A 608 -3.57 5.12 -18.73
C GLU A 608 -3.37 3.63 -19.06
N ASP A 609 -3.23 2.81 -18.01
CA ASP A 609 -3.18 1.35 -18.02
C ASP A 609 -4.58 0.73 -18.28
N ASN A 610 -5.31 1.33 -19.22
CA ASN A 610 -6.74 1.15 -19.46
C ASN A 610 -7.11 -0.33 -19.71
N ALA A 611 -6.26 -1.05 -20.47
CA ALA A 611 -6.46 -2.47 -20.74
C ALA A 611 -6.43 -3.33 -19.47
N LYS A 612 -5.54 -3.02 -18.50
CA LYS A 612 -5.49 -3.73 -17.20
C LYS A 612 -6.77 -3.46 -16.41
N TYR A 613 -7.23 -2.20 -16.36
CA TYR A 613 -8.43 -1.85 -15.59
C TYR A 613 -9.72 -2.41 -16.21
N ARG A 614 -9.85 -2.36 -17.55
CA ARG A 614 -10.95 -3.04 -18.27
C ARG A 614 -10.94 -4.54 -18.00
N MET A 615 -9.77 -5.18 -18.00
CA MET A 615 -9.64 -6.60 -17.68
C MET A 615 -10.01 -6.90 -16.22
N ALA A 616 -9.65 -6.04 -15.26
CA ALA A 616 -10.08 -6.18 -13.86
C ALA A 616 -11.61 -6.14 -13.72
N ILE A 617 -12.29 -5.20 -14.40
CA ILE A 617 -13.77 -5.16 -14.42
C ILE A 617 -14.34 -6.42 -15.09
N LYS A 618 -13.83 -6.82 -16.27
CA LYS A 618 -14.28 -8.04 -16.98
C LYS A 618 -14.13 -9.29 -16.10
N ASN A 619 -12.95 -9.50 -15.49
CA ASN A 619 -12.70 -10.60 -14.56
C ASN A 619 -13.68 -10.60 -13.39
N THR A 620 -13.99 -9.43 -12.84
CA THR A 620 -14.94 -9.30 -11.73
C THR A 620 -16.36 -9.68 -12.17
N LEU A 621 -16.81 -9.22 -13.34
CA LEU A 621 -18.13 -9.55 -13.89
C LEU A 621 -18.27 -11.03 -14.28
N GLU A 622 -17.20 -11.67 -14.75
CA GLU A 622 -17.19 -13.10 -15.09
C GLU A 622 -17.07 -14.02 -13.86
N PHE A 623 -16.50 -13.53 -12.75
CA PHE A 623 -16.39 -14.29 -11.50
C PHE A 623 -17.60 -14.06 -10.57
N ASP A 624 -17.86 -12.82 -10.17
CA ASP A 624 -19.02 -12.43 -9.38
C ASP A 624 -19.31 -10.91 -9.50
N PRO A 625 -20.35 -10.51 -10.25
CA PRO A 625 -20.73 -9.10 -10.40
C PRO A 625 -20.98 -8.38 -9.07
N GLN A 626 -21.40 -9.09 -8.01
CA GLN A 626 -21.70 -8.47 -6.71
C GLN A 626 -20.48 -7.83 -6.06
N ILE A 627 -19.26 -8.23 -6.42
CA ILE A 627 -18.01 -7.60 -5.96
C ILE A 627 -17.90 -6.16 -6.50
N LEU A 628 -18.31 -5.91 -7.75
CA LEU A 628 -18.12 -4.61 -8.41
C LEU A 628 -18.85 -3.47 -7.67
N LYS A 629 -20.07 -3.70 -7.15
CA LYS A 629 -20.79 -2.68 -6.35
C LYS A 629 -20.24 -2.49 -4.94
N ARG A 630 -19.26 -3.30 -4.51
CA ARG A 630 -18.65 -3.22 -3.19
C ARG A 630 -17.30 -2.51 -3.18
N TYR A 631 -16.74 -2.16 -4.34
CA TYR A 631 -15.54 -1.32 -4.37
C TYR A 631 -15.81 0.12 -3.91
N VAL A 632 -14.90 0.68 -3.11
CA VAL A 632 -14.75 2.13 -2.90
C VAL A 632 -13.80 2.64 -3.96
N ASN A 633 -14.33 3.41 -4.90
CA ASN A 633 -13.54 4.05 -5.96
C ASN A 633 -13.20 5.48 -5.51
N PHE A 634 -12.00 5.97 -5.84
CA PHE A 634 -11.55 7.31 -5.49
C PHE A 634 -10.51 7.84 -6.48
N MET A 635 -10.39 9.17 -6.58
CA MET A 635 -9.31 9.84 -7.33
C MET A 635 -8.14 10.26 -6.42
N ASN A 636 -8.38 10.40 -5.12
CA ASN A 636 -7.36 10.44 -4.09
C ASN A 636 -7.96 10.04 -2.73
N ASN A 637 -7.10 9.65 -1.80
CA ASN A 637 -7.39 9.49 -0.37
C ASN A 637 -6.38 10.38 0.42
N PRO A 638 -6.32 10.34 1.76
CA PRO A 638 -5.34 11.10 2.54
C PRO A 638 -3.88 10.69 2.30
N ASP A 639 -3.64 9.44 1.94
CA ASP A 639 -2.31 8.83 1.82
C ASP A 639 -1.72 8.94 0.40
N GLU A 640 -2.54 9.31 -0.58
CA GLU A 640 -2.18 9.55 -1.97
C GLU A 640 -2.00 11.04 -2.31
N LYS A 641 -1.48 11.32 -3.49
CA LYS A 641 -1.42 12.69 -4.02
C LYS A 641 -2.82 13.23 -4.31
N THR A 642 -2.99 14.55 -4.24
CA THR A 642 -4.29 15.18 -4.52
C THR A 642 -4.76 14.91 -5.95
N ALA A 643 -6.08 14.88 -6.17
CA ALA A 643 -6.63 14.57 -7.49
C ALA A 643 -6.18 15.56 -8.58
N VAL A 644 -5.92 16.83 -8.22
CA VAL A 644 -5.38 17.83 -9.16
C VAL A 644 -3.92 17.59 -9.53
N GLU A 645 -3.08 17.09 -8.61
CA GLU A 645 -1.71 16.68 -8.93
C GLU A 645 -1.67 15.43 -9.83
N GLN A 646 -2.61 14.50 -9.63
CA GLN A 646 -2.63 13.22 -10.36
C GLN A 646 -3.31 13.30 -11.73
N PHE A 647 -4.39 14.07 -11.87
CA PHE A 647 -5.23 14.10 -13.08
C PHE A 647 -5.32 15.50 -13.74
N GLY A 648 -4.73 16.53 -13.12
CA GLY A 648 -4.88 17.92 -13.55
C GLY A 648 -6.28 18.48 -13.25
N LYS A 649 -6.66 19.51 -14.00
CA LYS A 649 -7.96 20.22 -13.87
C LYS A 649 -8.82 20.20 -15.15
N GLY A 650 -8.35 19.51 -16.19
CA GLY A 650 -8.99 19.46 -17.52
C GLY A 650 -9.86 18.21 -17.75
N ASP A 651 -10.08 17.85 -19.01
CA ASP A 651 -11.02 16.77 -19.35
C ASP A 651 -10.62 15.38 -18.84
N LYS A 652 -9.33 15.08 -18.63
CA LYS A 652 -8.92 13.83 -17.97
C LYS A 652 -9.46 13.74 -16.54
N TYR A 653 -9.41 14.84 -15.78
CA TYR A 653 -9.98 14.92 -14.44
C TYR A 653 -11.49 14.67 -14.47
N PHE A 654 -12.23 15.41 -15.31
CA PHE A 654 -13.69 15.27 -15.37
C PHE A 654 -14.17 13.96 -15.98
N GLY A 655 -13.42 13.37 -16.91
CA GLY A 655 -13.71 12.06 -17.47
C GLY A 655 -13.56 10.94 -16.43
N VAL A 656 -12.46 10.95 -15.67
CA VAL A 656 -12.27 10.02 -14.54
C VAL A 656 -13.29 10.28 -13.42
N CYS A 657 -13.60 11.54 -13.11
CA CYS A 657 -14.61 11.90 -12.11
C CYS A 657 -16.04 11.52 -12.55
N THR A 658 -16.33 11.51 -13.85
CA THR A 658 -17.58 10.97 -14.41
C THR A 658 -17.62 9.46 -14.14
N VAL A 659 -16.56 8.72 -14.49
CA VAL A 659 -16.49 7.27 -14.22
C VAL A 659 -16.59 6.95 -12.72
N LEU A 660 -16.01 7.79 -11.85
CA LEU A 660 -16.16 7.69 -10.40
C LEU A 660 -17.65 7.77 -9.98
N ALA A 661 -18.37 8.76 -10.49
CA ALA A 661 -19.79 8.98 -10.17
C ALA A 661 -20.73 7.89 -10.73
N THR A 662 -20.40 7.27 -11.87
CA THR A 662 -21.32 6.42 -12.63
C THR A 662 -20.95 4.94 -12.73
N LEU A 663 -19.80 4.51 -12.20
CA LEU A 663 -19.49 3.09 -12.03
C LEU A 663 -20.19 2.52 -10.77
N PRO A 664 -20.61 1.24 -10.73
CA PRO A 664 -21.04 0.61 -9.48
C PRO A 664 -19.91 0.63 -8.43
N GLY A 665 -20.29 0.77 -7.16
CA GLY A 665 -19.36 0.98 -6.05
C GLY A 665 -19.74 2.18 -5.17
N LEU A 666 -18.91 2.51 -4.19
CA LEU A 666 -19.03 3.73 -3.40
C LEU A 666 -18.05 4.79 -3.96
N PRO A 667 -18.52 5.89 -4.57
CA PRO A 667 -17.66 7.00 -4.92
C PRO A 667 -17.21 7.77 -3.68
N MET A 668 -15.90 7.90 -3.51
CA MET A 668 -15.29 8.71 -2.46
C MET A 668 -14.49 9.87 -3.08
N PHE A 669 -14.76 11.08 -2.59
CA PHE A 669 -14.06 12.31 -2.93
C PHE A 669 -13.07 12.68 -1.82
N GLY A 670 -11.85 13.06 -2.18
CA GLY A 670 -10.82 13.47 -1.23
C GLY A 670 -11.03 14.88 -0.68
N HIS A 671 -10.36 15.20 0.43
CA HIS A 671 -10.32 16.57 0.96
C HIS A 671 -9.70 17.50 -0.10
N GLY A 672 -10.35 18.65 -0.35
CA GLY A 672 -9.89 19.66 -1.30
C GLY A 672 -10.11 19.32 -2.78
N GLN A 673 -10.68 18.15 -3.11
CA GLN A 673 -10.83 17.70 -4.49
C GLN A 673 -11.77 18.60 -5.31
N VAL A 674 -12.90 19.03 -4.72
CA VAL A 674 -13.87 19.92 -5.40
C VAL A 674 -13.31 21.34 -5.50
N GLU A 675 -12.64 21.79 -4.45
CA GLU A 675 -12.05 23.12 -4.33
C GLU A 675 -10.77 23.28 -5.20
N GLY A 676 -10.16 22.17 -5.61
CA GLY A 676 -8.99 22.14 -6.49
C GLY A 676 -7.65 22.37 -5.78
N PHE A 677 -7.58 22.09 -4.48
CA PHE A 677 -6.38 22.22 -3.64
C PHE A 677 -5.33 21.17 -3.99
N ALA A 678 -4.07 21.59 -4.05
CA ALA A 678 -2.92 20.75 -4.35
C ALA A 678 -2.21 20.23 -3.10
N GLU A 679 -2.28 20.92 -1.95
CA GLU A 679 -1.62 20.49 -0.72
C GLU A 679 -2.17 19.15 -0.21
N LYS A 680 -1.27 18.16 -0.05
CA LYS A 680 -1.60 16.87 0.57
C LYS A 680 -1.46 16.98 2.10
N TYR A 681 -2.54 16.69 2.82
CA TYR A 681 -2.58 16.71 4.28
C TYR A 681 -2.32 15.33 4.89
N GLY A 682 -1.17 15.18 5.54
CA GLY A 682 -0.88 14.03 6.41
C GLY A 682 -1.72 14.03 7.69
N MET A 683 -1.64 12.93 8.44
CA MET A 683 -2.41 12.70 9.68
C MET A 683 -2.02 13.64 10.83
N GLU A 684 -0.87 14.31 10.73
CA GLU A 684 -0.28 15.28 11.65
C GLU A 684 -0.65 16.75 11.41
N PHE A 685 -1.44 17.07 10.37
CA PHE A 685 -1.75 18.45 10.01
C PHE A 685 -2.89 19.03 10.87
N ARG A 686 -2.62 20.14 11.56
CA ARG A 686 -3.64 20.94 12.28
C ARG A 686 -4.28 22.04 11.41
N ARG A 687 -3.56 22.50 10.39
CA ARG A 687 -3.94 23.60 9.49
C ARG A 687 -3.21 23.44 8.15
N PRO A 688 -3.74 23.98 7.04
CA PRO A 688 -2.98 24.05 5.79
C PRO A 688 -1.73 24.91 5.95
N LYS A 689 -0.64 24.53 5.27
CA LYS A 689 0.61 25.32 5.22
C LYS A 689 0.67 26.18 3.97
N TRP A 690 -0.09 25.84 2.94
CA TRP A 690 -0.23 26.62 1.72
C TRP A 690 -1.48 27.51 1.81
N ASP A 691 -1.36 28.74 1.33
CA ASP A 691 -2.48 29.68 1.24
C ASP A 691 -3.22 29.50 -0.09
N GLU A 692 -3.89 28.35 -0.22
CA GLU A 692 -4.62 27.99 -1.44
C GLU A 692 -6.02 28.61 -1.47
N THR A 693 -6.34 29.24 -2.60
CA THR A 693 -7.69 29.76 -2.88
C THR A 693 -8.48 28.73 -3.72
N PRO A 694 -9.79 28.52 -3.45
CA PRO A 694 -10.60 27.61 -4.25
C PRO A 694 -10.66 28.02 -5.73
N ASP A 695 -10.66 27.03 -6.62
CA ASP A 695 -10.73 27.24 -8.06
C ASP A 695 -12.19 27.31 -8.52
N ASP A 696 -12.73 28.53 -8.61
CA ASP A 696 -14.13 28.77 -9.00
C ASP A 696 -14.50 28.14 -10.34
N ALA A 697 -13.57 28.06 -11.30
CA ALA A 697 -13.83 27.46 -12.61
C ALA A 697 -13.92 25.93 -12.50
N LEU A 698 -13.08 25.31 -11.68
CA LEU A 698 -13.17 23.88 -11.37
C LEU A 698 -14.44 23.55 -10.57
N ILE A 699 -14.82 24.39 -9.60
CA ILE A 699 -16.05 24.22 -8.79
C ILE A 699 -17.28 24.29 -9.70
N GLN A 700 -17.41 25.36 -10.49
CA GLN A 700 -18.49 25.49 -11.47
C GLN A 700 -18.51 24.28 -12.41
N ALA A 701 -17.34 23.79 -12.85
CA ALA A 701 -17.27 22.60 -13.69
C ALA A 701 -17.77 21.31 -13.02
N HIS A 702 -17.67 21.17 -11.70
CA HIS A 702 -18.37 20.10 -10.98
C HIS A 702 -19.88 20.32 -10.93
N ASP A 703 -20.34 21.56 -10.73
CA ASP A 703 -21.77 21.90 -10.62
C ASP A 703 -22.56 21.49 -11.88
N TRP A 704 -22.00 21.64 -13.09
CA TRP A 704 -22.69 21.23 -14.33
C TRP A 704 -22.37 19.81 -14.83
N ARG A 705 -21.15 19.27 -14.59
CA ARG A 705 -20.75 17.95 -15.11
C ARG A 705 -20.97 16.79 -14.13
N ILE A 706 -20.77 17.00 -12.82
CA ILE A 706 -20.60 15.92 -11.84
C ILE A 706 -21.74 15.84 -10.83
N PHE A 707 -22.10 16.93 -10.15
CA PHE A 707 -23.13 16.88 -9.09
C PHE A 707 -24.51 16.41 -9.58
N PRO A 708 -24.96 16.70 -10.81
CA PRO A 708 -26.18 16.09 -11.35
C PRO A 708 -26.11 14.56 -11.50
N LEU A 709 -24.91 13.99 -11.68
CA LEU A 709 -24.68 12.53 -11.70
C LEU A 709 -24.76 11.94 -10.28
N LEU A 710 -24.25 12.66 -9.27
CA LEU A 710 -24.31 12.25 -7.87
C LEU A 710 -25.76 12.20 -7.37
N HIS A 711 -26.60 13.18 -7.73
CA HIS A 711 -28.05 13.13 -7.46
C HIS A 711 -28.75 11.94 -8.15
N ARG A 712 -28.22 11.48 -9.29
CA ARG A 712 -28.68 10.28 -10.01
C ARG A 712 -27.95 8.99 -9.61
N ARG A 713 -27.21 8.96 -8.47
CA ARG A 713 -26.44 7.79 -7.98
C ARG A 713 -27.23 6.47 -8.02
N PHE A 714 -28.53 6.51 -7.73
CA PHE A 714 -29.45 5.36 -7.73
C PHE A 714 -29.50 4.57 -9.05
N LEU A 715 -29.24 5.22 -10.18
CA LEU A 715 -29.23 4.60 -11.51
C LEU A 715 -27.97 3.75 -11.74
N PHE A 716 -26.88 4.10 -11.06
CA PHE A 716 -25.55 3.54 -11.28
C PHE A 716 -25.05 2.68 -10.11
N ALA A 717 -25.89 2.47 -9.07
CA ALA A 717 -25.45 1.93 -7.79
C ALA A 717 -25.28 0.40 -7.78
N ASP A 718 -26.19 -0.30 -8.46
CA ASP A 718 -26.23 -1.77 -8.49
C ASP A 718 -25.68 -2.34 -9.81
N VAL A 719 -25.50 -3.66 -9.85
CA VAL A 719 -24.86 -4.41 -10.94
C VAL A 719 -25.83 -5.27 -11.75
N GLU A 720 -27.08 -5.44 -11.31
CA GLU A 720 -28.08 -6.31 -11.94
C GLU A 720 -28.31 -6.02 -13.44
N ASN A 721 -28.27 -4.74 -13.82
CA ASN A 721 -28.41 -4.27 -15.21
C ASN A 721 -27.13 -3.61 -15.73
N PHE A 722 -26.01 -3.73 -15.01
CA PHE A 722 -24.73 -3.17 -15.44
C PHE A 722 -24.12 -4.00 -16.57
N LEU A 723 -23.78 -3.34 -17.68
CA LEU A 723 -23.15 -3.98 -18.83
C LEU A 723 -21.96 -3.13 -19.30
N LEU A 724 -20.76 -3.70 -19.27
CA LEU A 724 -19.56 -3.14 -19.90
C LEU A 724 -19.54 -3.53 -21.38
N PHE A 725 -19.23 -2.58 -22.27
CA PHE A 725 -19.11 -2.79 -23.71
C PHE A 725 -17.66 -2.64 -24.20
N ASP A 726 -17.40 -3.29 -25.33
CA ASP A 726 -16.16 -3.20 -26.11
C ASP A 726 -16.38 -2.24 -27.30
N LEU A 727 -15.55 -1.20 -27.45
CA LEU A 727 -15.56 -0.34 -28.64
C LEU A 727 -14.80 -1.04 -29.77
N GLN A 728 -15.53 -1.46 -30.82
CA GLN A 728 -14.91 -2.08 -31.99
C GLN A 728 -14.56 -1.01 -33.03
N LYS A 729 -13.25 -0.85 -33.29
CA LYS A 729 -12.74 0.01 -34.36
C LYS A 729 -12.95 -0.67 -35.72
N PRO A 730 -13.30 0.07 -36.79
CA PRO A 730 -13.66 -0.52 -38.09
C PRO A 730 -12.62 -1.48 -38.72
N TYR A 731 -11.33 -1.31 -38.42
CA TYR A 731 -10.24 -2.08 -39.06
C TYR A 731 -9.11 -2.54 -38.10
N SER A 732 -9.19 -2.27 -36.80
CA SER A 732 -8.07 -2.47 -35.86
C SER A 732 -8.46 -3.14 -34.54
N GLY A 733 -9.62 -3.81 -34.50
CA GLY A 733 -10.07 -4.57 -33.34
C GLY A 733 -10.60 -3.68 -32.20
N LEU A 734 -10.45 -4.14 -30.97
CA LEU A 734 -10.91 -3.45 -29.77
C LEU A 734 -10.08 -2.20 -29.47
N ASP A 735 -10.73 -1.11 -29.08
CA ASP A 735 -10.08 -0.02 -28.36
C ASP A 735 -10.20 -0.20 -26.85
N GLU A 736 -9.10 -0.60 -26.20
CA GLU A 736 -9.04 -0.75 -24.75
C GLU A 736 -8.92 0.60 -24.01
N ASN A 737 -8.83 1.74 -24.71
CA ASN A 737 -8.80 3.07 -24.06
C ASN A 737 -10.20 3.62 -23.76
N VAL A 738 -11.26 2.97 -24.24
CA VAL A 738 -12.63 3.46 -24.10
C VAL A 738 -13.38 2.63 -23.07
N PHE A 739 -13.90 3.30 -22.04
CA PHE A 739 -14.81 2.75 -21.06
C PHE A 739 -16.24 3.09 -21.47
N ALA A 740 -16.94 2.14 -22.08
CA ALA A 740 -18.35 2.26 -22.44
C ALA A 740 -19.17 1.29 -21.59
N TYR A 741 -20.21 1.76 -20.89
CA TYR A 741 -21.08 0.90 -20.09
C TYR A 741 -22.49 1.49 -19.93
N SER A 742 -23.47 0.61 -19.75
CA SER A 742 -24.86 1.00 -19.44
C SER A 742 -25.30 0.49 -18.06
N ASN A 743 -26.25 1.18 -17.46
CA ASN A 743 -27.00 0.67 -16.30
C ASN A 743 -28.48 1.08 -16.38
N ARG A 744 -29.36 0.40 -15.65
CA ARG A 744 -30.80 0.63 -15.64
C ARG A 744 -31.41 0.37 -14.27
N ASN A 745 -32.29 1.26 -13.83
CA ASN A 745 -33.09 1.12 -12.61
C ASN A 745 -34.54 1.51 -12.91
N GLY A 746 -35.45 0.53 -12.93
CA GLY A 746 -36.80 0.71 -13.46
C GLY A 746 -36.77 1.17 -14.93
N GLU A 747 -37.44 2.29 -15.22
CA GLU A 747 -37.45 2.95 -16.54
C GLU A 747 -36.30 3.94 -16.76
N GLU A 748 -35.57 4.32 -15.71
CA GLU A 748 -34.38 5.17 -15.81
C GLU A 748 -33.20 4.36 -16.34
N ARG A 749 -32.48 4.91 -17.32
CA ARG A 749 -31.42 4.22 -18.06
C ARG A 749 -30.29 5.17 -18.41
N GLY A 750 -29.05 4.70 -18.26
CA GLY A 750 -27.84 5.48 -18.50
C GLY A 750 -26.86 4.75 -19.41
N LEU A 751 -26.18 5.50 -20.28
CA LEU A 751 -25.06 5.03 -21.09
C LEU A 751 -23.90 6.01 -20.94
N VAL A 752 -22.79 5.54 -20.37
CA VAL A 752 -21.58 6.32 -20.13
C VAL A 752 -20.48 5.83 -21.06
N ILE A 753 -19.76 6.76 -21.69
CA ILE A 753 -18.68 6.48 -22.63
C ILE A 753 -17.54 7.46 -22.34
N TYR A 754 -16.36 6.96 -21.97
CA TYR A 754 -15.18 7.78 -21.69
C TYR A 754 -13.94 7.25 -22.41
N HIS A 755 -13.23 8.12 -23.13
CA HIS A 755 -11.96 7.81 -23.79
C HIS A 755 -10.77 8.25 -22.93
N ASN A 756 -10.18 7.36 -22.12
CA ASN A 756 -9.07 7.72 -21.23
C ASN A 756 -7.70 7.77 -21.95
N LYS A 757 -7.60 8.56 -23.01
CA LYS A 757 -6.36 8.76 -23.77
C LYS A 757 -6.28 10.15 -24.38
N TYR A 758 -5.06 10.69 -24.48
CA TYR A 758 -4.78 11.81 -25.36
C TYR A 758 -4.65 11.36 -26.83
N GLY A 759 -5.74 11.45 -27.57
CA GLY A 759 -5.84 11.12 -29.00
C GLY A 759 -7.30 10.95 -29.42
N ASP A 760 -7.53 10.68 -30.70
CA ASP A 760 -8.87 10.47 -31.25
C ASP A 760 -9.13 8.98 -31.51
N THR A 761 -10.37 8.53 -31.27
CA THR A 761 -10.82 7.17 -31.63
C THR A 761 -12.27 7.16 -32.10
N LYS A 762 -12.66 6.12 -32.83
CA LYS A 762 -14.03 5.94 -33.33
C LYS A 762 -14.36 4.49 -33.62
N GLY A 763 -15.63 4.13 -33.42
CA GLY A 763 -16.07 2.75 -33.58
C GLY A 763 -17.50 2.51 -33.12
N TRP A 764 -17.85 1.24 -33.02
CA TRP A 764 -19.20 0.79 -32.63
C TRP A 764 -19.17 0.10 -31.28
N ILE A 765 -20.12 0.45 -30.40
CA ILE A 765 -20.48 -0.34 -29.22
C ILE A 765 -21.76 -1.10 -29.50
N LYS A 766 -21.74 -2.44 -29.36
CA LYS A 766 -22.89 -3.30 -29.67
C LYS A 766 -23.16 -4.39 -28.65
N THR A 767 -22.15 -5.22 -28.35
CA THR A 767 -22.30 -6.40 -27.49
C THR A 767 -21.49 -6.22 -26.22
N SER A 768 -22.06 -6.58 -25.08
CA SER A 768 -21.37 -6.51 -23.79
C SER A 768 -20.21 -7.51 -23.69
N ALA A 769 -19.28 -7.23 -22.78
CA ALA A 769 -18.46 -8.25 -22.16
C ALA A 769 -19.35 -9.33 -21.50
N SER A 770 -18.77 -10.50 -21.22
CA SER A 770 -19.47 -11.56 -20.52
C SER A 770 -19.68 -11.20 -19.05
N VAL A 771 -20.85 -11.55 -18.52
CA VAL A 771 -21.24 -11.35 -17.12
C VAL A 771 -21.82 -12.65 -16.60
N LEU A 772 -21.47 -13.04 -15.38
CA LEU A 772 -22.08 -14.21 -14.72
C LEU A 772 -23.53 -13.89 -14.32
N ASP A 773 -24.48 -14.58 -14.93
CA ASP A 773 -25.86 -14.57 -14.46
C ASP A 773 -25.99 -15.52 -13.26
N LYS A 774 -26.18 -14.95 -12.05
CA LYS A 774 -26.37 -15.70 -10.81
C LYS A 774 -27.61 -16.63 -10.85
N GLY A 775 -28.62 -16.32 -11.67
CA GLY A 775 -29.83 -17.14 -11.79
C GLY A 775 -29.61 -18.45 -12.54
N SER A 776 -28.85 -18.43 -13.65
CA SER A 776 -28.55 -19.62 -14.46
C SER A 776 -27.16 -20.23 -14.24
N GLY A 777 -26.27 -19.55 -13.51
CA GLY A 777 -24.87 -19.94 -13.32
C GLY A 777 -24.02 -19.87 -14.59
N LYS A 778 -24.47 -19.16 -15.63
CA LYS A 778 -23.82 -19.09 -16.95
C LYS A 778 -23.32 -17.69 -17.26
N LEU A 779 -22.21 -17.62 -18.02
CA LEU A 779 -21.76 -16.36 -18.61
C LEU A 779 -22.71 -15.97 -19.76
N VAL A 780 -23.30 -14.78 -19.65
CA VAL A 780 -24.20 -14.20 -20.65
C VAL A 780 -23.59 -12.95 -21.28
N ARG A 781 -24.02 -12.62 -22.49
CA ARG A 781 -23.74 -11.34 -23.17
C ARG A 781 -25.04 -10.77 -23.69
N ARG A 782 -25.19 -9.45 -23.62
CA ARG A 782 -26.39 -8.73 -24.08
C ARG A 782 -25.99 -7.64 -25.07
N SER A 783 -26.88 -7.30 -25.98
CA SER A 783 -26.72 -6.13 -26.85
C SER A 783 -26.98 -4.84 -26.10
N LEU A 784 -26.46 -3.72 -26.61
CA LEU A 784 -26.71 -2.38 -26.08
C LEU A 784 -28.21 -2.04 -26.03
N ALA A 785 -28.97 -2.48 -27.04
CA ALA A 785 -30.42 -2.29 -27.10
C ALA A 785 -31.17 -3.08 -26.00
N GLU A 786 -30.72 -4.30 -25.68
CA GLU A 786 -31.27 -5.10 -24.57
C GLU A 786 -30.91 -4.50 -23.20
N GLY A 787 -29.68 -4.01 -23.04
CA GLY A 787 -29.23 -3.33 -21.82
C GLY A 787 -30.07 -2.10 -21.48
N LEU A 788 -30.23 -1.21 -22.47
CA LEU A 788 -31.03 0.01 -22.35
C LEU A 788 -32.55 -0.21 -22.49
N ASN A 789 -33.01 -1.45 -22.69
CA ASN A 789 -34.42 -1.80 -22.93
C ASN A 789 -35.07 -0.89 -24.00
N LEU A 790 -34.44 -0.81 -25.18
CA LEU A 790 -34.91 0.05 -26.28
C LEU A 790 -36.06 -0.61 -27.06
N PRO A 791 -37.07 0.16 -27.49
CA PRO A 791 -38.11 -0.36 -28.39
C PRO A 791 -37.50 -0.85 -29.70
N ARG A 792 -38.19 -1.75 -30.40
CA ARG A 792 -37.72 -2.32 -31.68
C ARG A 792 -37.78 -1.37 -32.86
N LYS A 793 -38.55 -0.27 -32.74
CA LYS A 793 -38.80 0.74 -33.78
C LYS A 793 -38.82 2.15 -33.16
N GLY A 794 -38.77 3.17 -34.02
CA GLY A 794 -38.76 4.58 -33.62
C GLY A 794 -37.37 5.09 -33.26
N TYR A 795 -37.34 6.24 -32.58
CA TYR A 795 -36.14 7.00 -32.28
C TYR A 795 -35.99 7.19 -30.77
N ALA A 796 -34.77 7.00 -30.27
CA ALA A 796 -34.39 7.35 -28.91
C ALA A 796 -33.79 8.75 -28.91
N ILE A 797 -34.37 9.65 -28.13
CA ILE A 797 -33.80 10.96 -27.79
C ILE A 797 -33.29 10.89 -26.36
N PHE A 798 -32.08 11.38 -26.10
CA PHE A 798 -31.44 11.33 -24.78
C PHE A 798 -30.52 12.53 -24.58
N LYS A 799 -30.29 12.93 -23.33
CA LYS A 799 -29.46 14.08 -22.97
C LYS A 799 -28.09 13.60 -22.50
N ASP A 800 -27.03 14.19 -23.04
CA ASP A 800 -25.67 14.05 -22.54
C ASP A 800 -25.40 15.04 -21.40
N TYR A 801 -25.08 14.54 -20.23
CA TYR A 801 -24.75 15.38 -19.08
C TYR A 801 -23.33 15.97 -19.13
N ALA A 802 -22.43 15.44 -19.97
CA ALA A 802 -21.08 15.98 -20.14
C ALA A 802 -21.05 17.23 -21.05
N THR A 803 -21.98 17.35 -22.00
CA THR A 803 -22.08 18.50 -22.93
C THR A 803 -23.37 19.31 -22.78
N GLN A 804 -24.35 18.81 -22.01
CA GLN A 804 -25.71 19.33 -21.88
C GLN A 804 -26.55 19.34 -23.18
N LEU A 805 -26.06 18.70 -24.25
CA LEU A 805 -26.76 18.56 -25.52
C LEU A 805 -27.68 17.33 -25.52
N GLU A 806 -28.80 17.41 -26.23
CA GLU A 806 -29.64 16.28 -26.59
C GLU A 806 -29.17 15.63 -27.89
N TYR A 807 -29.35 14.32 -28.00
CA TYR A 807 -28.97 13.48 -29.14
C TYR A 807 -30.14 12.58 -29.52
N ILE A 808 -30.29 12.30 -30.82
CA ILE A 808 -31.31 11.41 -31.37
C ILE A 808 -30.65 10.26 -32.13
N ARG A 809 -31.16 9.03 -32.01
CA ARG A 809 -30.69 7.84 -32.73
C ARG A 809 -31.85 6.94 -33.11
N SER A 810 -31.73 6.23 -34.23
CA SER A 810 -32.68 5.17 -34.61
C SER A 810 -32.55 3.96 -33.69
N CYS A 811 -33.65 3.52 -33.09
CA CYS A 811 -33.67 2.30 -32.28
C CYS A 811 -33.38 1.05 -33.15
N GLU A 812 -33.88 1.02 -34.39
CA GLU A 812 -33.63 -0.06 -35.34
C GLU A 812 -32.14 -0.20 -35.68
N GLU A 813 -31.43 0.94 -35.80
CA GLU A 813 -29.99 0.96 -36.00
C GLU A 813 -29.24 0.43 -34.76
N ILE A 814 -29.62 0.85 -33.55
CA ILE A 814 -28.97 0.36 -32.32
C ILE A 814 -29.18 -1.16 -32.15
N TRP A 815 -30.35 -1.69 -32.49
CA TRP A 815 -30.58 -3.14 -32.53
C TRP A 815 -29.73 -3.87 -33.60
N LYS A 816 -29.59 -3.29 -34.80
CA LYS A 816 -28.90 -3.92 -35.94
C LYS A 816 -27.37 -3.82 -35.84
N SER A 817 -26.85 -2.64 -35.56
CA SER A 817 -25.44 -2.26 -35.68
C SER A 817 -24.80 -1.87 -34.34
N GLY A 818 -25.60 -1.51 -33.33
CA GLY A 818 -25.12 -0.87 -32.10
C GLY A 818 -25.09 0.67 -32.26
N MET A 819 -24.36 1.35 -31.38
CA MET A 819 -24.19 2.81 -31.44
C MET A 819 -22.78 3.16 -31.92
N TYR A 820 -22.70 3.98 -32.97
CA TYR A 820 -21.44 4.58 -33.43
C TYR A 820 -21.07 5.80 -32.58
N VAL A 821 -19.80 5.93 -32.26
CA VAL A 821 -19.23 7.07 -31.54
C VAL A 821 -17.90 7.51 -32.14
N GLU A 822 -17.65 8.81 -32.12
CA GLU A 822 -16.34 9.44 -32.36
C GLU A 822 -15.96 10.21 -31.09
N LEU A 823 -14.74 10.01 -30.59
CA LEU A 823 -14.28 10.51 -29.29
C LEU A 823 -12.89 11.11 -29.45
N GLY A 824 -12.74 12.39 -29.12
CA GLY A 824 -11.46 13.06 -29.02
C GLY A 824 -10.70 12.74 -27.73
N ALA A 825 -9.63 13.48 -27.49
CA ALA A 825 -8.78 13.32 -26.31
C ALA A 825 -9.55 13.55 -25.01
N TYR A 826 -9.54 12.55 -24.11
CA TYR A 826 -10.25 12.57 -22.82
C TYR A 826 -11.76 12.85 -22.91
N GLN A 827 -12.39 12.67 -24.06
CA GLN A 827 -13.81 12.95 -24.24
C GLN A 827 -14.68 11.97 -23.45
N CYS A 828 -15.65 12.50 -22.72
CA CYS A 828 -16.67 11.75 -21.99
C CYS A 828 -18.08 12.12 -22.45
N HIS A 829 -18.98 11.15 -22.43
CA HIS A 829 -20.43 11.31 -22.54
C HIS A 829 -21.12 10.55 -21.41
N ALA A 830 -22.19 11.12 -20.88
CA ALA A 830 -23.06 10.53 -19.87
C ALA A 830 -24.52 10.71 -20.32
N PHE A 831 -24.97 9.83 -21.22
CA PHE A 831 -26.31 9.87 -21.80
C PHE A 831 -27.34 9.32 -20.82
N MET A 832 -28.39 10.10 -20.54
CA MET A 832 -29.53 9.77 -19.67
C MET A 832 -30.82 10.39 -20.24
N GLU A 833 -31.93 10.32 -19.51
CA GLU A 833 -33.22 10.94 -19.89
C GLU A 833 -33.73 10.46 -21.26
N PHE A 834 -33.63 9.15 -21.48
CA PHE A 834 -34.08 8.51 -22.71
C PHE A 834 -35.61 8.60 -22.85
N ARG A 835 -36.06 9.29 -23.90
CA ARG A 835 -37.46 9.36 -24.35
C ARG A 835 -37.58 8.78 -25.76
N PHE A 836 -38.74 8.22 -26.09
CA PHE A 836 -38.97 7.56 -27.38
C PHE A 836 -39.99 8.32 -28.23
N ALA A 837 -39.67 8.46 -29.52
CA ALA A 837 -40.50 9.13 -30.50
C ALA A 837 -40.72 8.21 -31.71
N TYR A 838 -41.90 8.29 -32.33
CA TYR A 838 -42.32 7.34 -33.37
C TYR A 838 -42.75 7.99 -34.69
N ASP A 839 -42.99 9.30 -34.69
CA ASP A 839 -43.47 10.04 -35.87
C ASP A 839 -42.36 10.19 -36.92
N LYS A 840 -42.74 10.35 -38.19
CA LYS A 840 -41.82 10.34 -39.33
C LYS A 840 -40.88 11.55 -39.31
N GLU A 841 -41.39 12.68 -38.83
CA GLU A 841 -40.71 13.96 -38.64
C GLU A 841 -39.42 13.80 -37.80
N TRP A 842 -39.42 12.91 -36.81
CA TRP A 842 -38.23 12.60 -36.01
C TRP A 842 -37.16 11.83 -36.80
N GLY A 843 -37.55 11.08 -37.83
CA GLY A 843 -36.63 10.45 -38.77
C GLY A 843 -35.91 11.45 -39.65
N ASP A 844 -36.63 12.47 -40.14
CA ASP A 844 -36.05 13.55 -40.94
C ASP A 844 -35.06 14.39 -40.10
N ILE A 845 -35.36 14.65 -38.82
CA ILE A 845 -34.43 15.29 -37.87
C ILE A 845 -33.21 14.40 -37.60
N CYS A 846 -33.43 13.11 -37.34
CA CYS A 846 -32.34 12.16 -37.07
C CYS A 846 -31.37 12.06 -38.27
N ALA A 847 -31.90 12.07 -39.50
CA ALA A 847 -31.11 12.12 -40.72
C ALA A 847 -30.38 13.47 -40.91
N LYS A 848 -31.07 14.60 -40.70
CA LYS A 848 -30.49 15.96 -40.79
C LYS A 848 -29.32 16.16 -39.82
N LEU A 849 -29.47 15.74 -38.57
CA LEU A 849 -28.45 15.91 -37.53
C LEU A 849 -27.27 14.93 -37.70
N ASN A 850 -27.48 13.79 -38.37
CA ASN A 850 -26.45 12.79 -38.68
C ASN A 850 -25.51 12.48 -37.50
N GLY A 851 -26.09 12.30 -36.31
CA GLY A 851 -25.35 12.00 -35.09
C GLY A 851 -24.99 13.20 -34.20
N ALA A 852 -25.04 14.43 -34.70
CA ALA A 852 -24.76 15.64 -33.93
C ALA A 852 -25.76 15.85 -32.77
N GLY A 853 -25.29 16.50 -31.71
CA GLY A 853 -26.12 16.93 -30.58
C GLY A 853 -26.60 18.37 -30.76
N VAL A 854 -27.76 18.71 -30.17
CA VAL A 854 -28.33 20.07 -30.17
C VAL A 854 -28.83 20.45 -28.77
N PRO A 855 -28.95 21.75 -28.42
CA PRO A 855 -29.41 22.15 -27.09
C PRO A 855 -30.84 21.68 -26.74
N SER A 856 -31.71 21.52 -27.75
CA SER A 856 -33.07 21.01 -27.59
C SER A 856 -33.56 20.41 -28.91
N MET A 857 -33.91 19.11 -28.89
CA MET A 857 -34.55 18.41 -30.00
C MET A 857 -35.97 18.92 -30.25
N GLN A 858 -36.66 19.38 -29.20
CA GLN A 858 -38.00 19.93 -29.34
C GLN A 858 -37.98 21.27 -30.09
N GLU A 859 -36.94 22.09 -29.88
CA GLU A 859 -36.74 23.30 -30.67
C GLU A 859 -36.38 23.02 -32.12
N GLU A 860 -35.50 22.04 -32.39
CA GLU A 860 -35.19 21.64 -33.77
C GLU A 860 -36.41 21.06 -34.51
N TRP A 861 -37.25 20.29 -33.81
CA TRP A 861 -38.54 19.85 -34.36
C TRP A 861 -39.44 21.04 -34.68
N GLY A 862 -39.56 22.00 -33.76
CA GLY A 862 -40.31 23.24 -33.99
C GLY A 862 -39.77 24.04 -35.19
N ARG A 863 -38.45 24.22 -35.30
CA ARG A 863 -37.82 24.95 -36.41
C ARG A 863 -38.04 24.30 -37.78
N MET A 864 -38.23 22.97 -37.82
CA MET A 864 -38.38 22.22 -39.06
C MET A 864 -39.84 21.96 -39.45
N PHE A 865 -40.77 21.88 -38.48
CA PHE A 865 -42.15 21.44 -38.72
C PHE A 865 -43.24 22.33 -38.11
N ALA A 866 -42.91 23.33 -37.27
CA ALA A 866 -43.91 24.31 -36.88
C ALA A 866 -44.34 25.12 -38.10
N LYS A 867 -45.63 25.06 -38.44
CA LYS A 867 -46.21 25.90 -39.48
C LYS A 867 -46.11 27.35 -39.04
N VAL A 868 -45.62 28.21 -39.92
CA VAL A 868 -45.94 29.63 -39.86
C VAL A 868 -47.44 29.73 -40.05
N GLU A 869 -48.17 30.23 -39.06
CA GLU A 869 -49.54 30.71 -39.30
C GLU A 869 -49.43 31.93 -40.22
N GLU A 870 -49.91 31.80 -41.46
CA GLU A 870 -50.10 32.95 -42.33
C GLU A 870 -51.11 33.89 -41.68
N VAL A 871 -50.62 35.01 -41.18
CA VAL A 871 -51.47 36.15 -40.83
C VAL A 871 -52.07 36.67 -42.13
N VAL A 872 -53.30 36.25 -42.41
CA VAL A 872 -54.08 36.74 -43.55
C VAL A 872 -54.30 38.24 -43.37
N GLU A 873 -53.66 39.05 -44.21
CA GLU A 873 -53.95 40.49 -44.31
C GLU A 873 -55.37 40.71 -44.84
N GLU A 874 -56.34 40.90 -43.94
CA GLU A 874 -57.62 41.50 -44.33
C GLU A 874 -57.41 42.97 -44.70
N LYS A 875 -57.60 43.28 -45.99
CA LYS A 875 -57.48 44.64 -46.53
C LYS A 875 -58.54 45.58 -45.91
N PRO A 876 -58.19 46.85 -45.61
CA PRO A 876 -59.11 47.78 -44.98
C PRO A 876 -60.19 48.27 -45.95
N VAL A 877 -61.46 48.16 -45.55
CA VAL A 877 -62.60 48.78 -46.24
C VAL A 877 -62.98 50.10 -45.56
N GLU A 878 -62.96 51.20 -46.30
CA GLU A 878 -63.43 52.51 -45.83
C GLU A 878 -64.91 52.48 -45.41
N LYS A 879 -65.26 53.07 -44.26
CA LYS A 879 -66.50 53.88 -44.12
C LYS A 879 -66.29 55.15 -43.31
N LYS A 880 -66.64 56.29 -43.91
CA LYS A 880 -66.60 57.62 -43.28
C LYS A 880 -67.78 57.83 -42.32
N LYS A 881 -67.44 58.32 -41.12
CA LYS A 881 -68.18 59.26 -40.26
C LYS A 881 -69.73 59.27 -40.29
N ARG A 882 -70.33 59.05 -39.12
CA ARG A 882 -71.36 59.98 -38.59
C ARG A 882 -71.20 60.14 -37.07
N ALA A 883 -71.47 61.33 -36.55
CA ALA A 883 -71.15 61.73 -35.17
C ALA A 883 -72.40 61.94 -34.31
N VAL A 884 -72.26 61.78 -32.99
CA VAL A 884 -73.00 62.56 -31.97
C VAL A 884 -72.03 62.95 -30.83
N ARG A 885 -72.35 64.02 -30.10
CA ARG A 885 -71.49 64.79 -29.17
C ARG A 885 -72.04 64.72 -27.73
N LYS A 886 -71.12 64.85 -26.74
CA LYS A 886 -71.34 65.40 -25.36
C LYS A 886 -72.28 64.56 -24.47
N ALA A 887 -72.27 64.58 -23.12
CA ALA A 887 -71.45 65.21 -22.07
C ALA A 887 -71.76 64.51 -20.70
N ALA A 888 -71.13 64.78 -19.54
CA ALA A 888 -69.75 65.14 -19.15
C ALA A 888 -69.72 65.55 -17.64
N VAL A 889 -68.56 65.47 -16.94
CA VAL A 889 -68.14 66.40 -15.84
C VAL A 889 -68.92 66.25 -14.49
N LYS A 890 -68.37 66.25 -13.25
CA LYS A 890 -67.13 66.78 -12.61
C LYS A 890 -66.97 66.24 -11.14
N LYS A 891 -65.74 66.23 -10.58
CA LYS A 891 -65.29 66.61 -9.19
C LYS A 891 -66.06 66.09 -7.93
N LYS A 892 -65.52 65.99 -6.70
CA LYS A 892 -64.23 66.33 -6.03
C LYS A 892 -64.21 65.60 -4.66
N ALA A 893 -63.03 65.39 -4.06
CA ALA A 893 -62.65 65.78 -2.67
C ALA A 893 -61.65 64.83 -1.96
N LYS A 894 -60.78 65.43 -1.13
CA LYS A 894 -59.83 64.87 -0.15
C LYS A 894 -60.37 65.23 1.26
N PRO A 895 -59.99 64.55 2.37
CA PRO A 895 -58.75 64.85 3.14
C PRO A 895 -58.08 63.57 3.74
N LEU A 896 -57.03 63.54 4.60
CA LEU A 896 -55.76 64.28 4.86
C LEU A 896 -55.29 63.91 6.31
N GLY A 897 -53.98 63.77 6.57
CA GLY A 897 -53.36 63.64 7.93
C GLY A 897 -52.26 62.56 7.98
N SER A 898 -50.94 62.87 7.91
CA SER A 898 -50.00 63.39 8.95
C SER A 898 -49.54 62.32 9.96
N ALA A 899 -48.25 62.18 10.33
CA ALA A 899 -47.16 63.17 10.49
C ALA A 899 -45.76 62.59 10.07
N GLN A 900 -44.81 63.38 9.51
CA GLN A 900 -43.64 64.06 10.16
C GLN A 900 -42.62 63.13 10.86
N ASN A 901 -41.30 63.38 10.95
CA ASN A 901 -40.29 64.31 10.37
C ASN A 901 -38.90 63.70 10.76
N GLY A 902 -37.70 64.05 10.26
CA GLY A 902 -37.22 65.03 9.28
C GLY A 902 -35.70 64.80 9.02
N ARG A 903 -35.17 65.17 7.85
CA ARG A 903 -34.23 66.30 7.60
C ARG A 903 -32.77 66.11 8.12
N GLY A 904 -31.73 66.39 7.31
CA GLY A 904 -31.74 66.91 5.94
C GLY A 904 -30.38 67.05 5.23
N LYS A 905 -30.45 67.58 4.00
CA LYS A 905 -29.38 68.16 3.14
C LYS A 905 -29.75 69.68 2.96
N PRO A 906 -29.21 70.52 2.02
CA PRO A 906 -28.21 70.29 0.95
C PRO A 906 -27.29 71.49 0.52
N LYS A 907 -26.55 71.28 -0.60
CA LYS A 907 -26.03 72.26 -1.61
C LYS A 907 -24.84 73.18 -1.22
N ALA A 908 -24.03 73.73 -2.13
CA ALA A 908 -23.58 73.39 -3.52
C ALA A 908 -22.65 74.51 -4.06
N MET A 909 -21.68 74.22 -4.97
CA MET A 909 -21.42 74.99 -6.24
C MET A 909 -20.20 74.52 -7.07
N LYS A 910 -20.12 75.02 -8.33
CA LYS A 910 -19.29 74.59 -9.49
C LYS A 910 -17.90 75.27 -9.63
N LYS A 911 -16.97 74.62 -10.36
CA LYS A 911 -16.29 75.02 -11.64
C LYS A 911 -15.26 73.91 -12.03
N GLU A 912 -15.16 73.40 -13.28
CA GLU A 912 -14.40 73.91 -14.47
C GLU A 912 -12.90 74.14 -14.14
N GLU A 913 -11.87 73.65 -14.87
CA GLU A 913 -11.68 73.23 -16.29
C GLU A 913 -10.90 71.86 -16.41
N GLY A 914 -10.82 71.13 -17.54
CA GLY A 914 -9.78 71.24 -18.62
C GLY A 914 -8.41 70.63 -18.22
N GLU A 915 -7.71 69.70 -18.92
CA GLU A 915 -7.83 69.02 -20.22
C GLU A 915 -7.16 67.61 -20.20
N LYS A 916 -7.30 66.80 -21.26
CA LYS A 916 -6.43 65.65 -21.60
C LYS A 916 -5.86 65.79 -23.01
N PRO A 917 -4.53 65.66 -23.20
CA PRO A 917 -3.93 64.66 -24.12
C PRO A 917 -2.67 63.99 -23.49
N LYS A 918 -1.97 62.98 -24.04
CA LYS A 918 -2.15 61.94 -25.09
C LYS A 918 -1.13 60.79 -24.80
N PRO A 919 -1.33 59.53 -25.24
CA PRO A 919 -0.38 58.43 -24.99
C PRO A 919 0.76 58.38 -26.04
N GLY A 920 1.95 57.85 -25.69
CA GLY A 920 3.08 57.79 -26.62
C GLY A 920 4.29 56.91 -26.22
N LYS A 921 4.34 55.71 -26.83
CA LYS A 921 5.45 54.75 -27.06
C LYS A 921 6.90 55.04 -26.56
N LYS A 922 7.51 53.94 -26.06
CA LYS A 922 8.96 53.70 -25.86
C LYS A 922 9.81 53.98 -27.11
N ILE A 923 11.09 54.38 -26.93
CA ILE A 923 12.29 53.81 -27.62
C ILE A 923 13.61 54.14 -26.86
N VAL A 924 14.34 53.06 -26.60
CA VAL A 924 15.78 52.76 -26.34
C VAL A 924 16.90 53.83 -26.55
N VAL A 925 17.96 53.84 -25.68
CA VAL A 925 19.44 53.73 -25.98
C VAL A 925 20.43 54.51 -25.04
N LYS A 926 21.26 53.75 -24.27
CA LYS A 926 22.69 53.90 -23.82
C LYS A 926 23.29 55.12 -23.03
N LYS A 927 23.96 54.77 -21.90
CA LYS A 927 25.36 55.08 -21.44
C LYS A 927 25.73 56.56 -21.06
N THR A 928 26.72 56.90 -20.21
CA THR A 928 27.85 56.19 -19.52
C THR A 928 28.39 56.98 -18.28
N ALA A 929 29.41 56.41 -17.58
CA ALA A 929 30.38 57.03 -16.62
C ALA A 929 29.97 57.00 -15.11
N THR A 930 30.86 56.87 -14.10
CA THR A 930 32.35 56.84 -14.03
C THR A 930 32.89 56.04 -12.81
N LEU A 931 34.21 55.78 -12.74
CA LEU A 931 35.01 55.11 -11.67
C LEU A 931 36.03 56.11 -11.03
N PRO A 932 37.01 55.75 -10.15
CA PRO A 932 37.15 54.80 -9.01
C PRO A 932 37.53 55.62 -7.71
N PRO A 933 38.63 55.45 -6.91
CA PRO A 933 39.41 54.29 -6.39
C PRO A 933 39.73 54.27 -4.85
N GLY A 934 40.27 53.15 -4.32
CA GLY A 934 40.99 53.03 -3.01
C GLY A 934 40.49 51.86 -2.13
N LYS A 935 41.11 50.68 -1.92
CA LYS A 935 42.51 50.16 -1.95
C LYS A 935 43.31 50.59 -0.69
N LYS A 936 43.86 49.71 0.19
CA LYS A 936 44.70 48.49 -0.02
C LYS A 936 44.76 47.53 1.21
N ILE A 937 44.73 46.19 1.03
CA ILE A 937 45.83 45.16 1.24
C ILE A 937 46.07 44.77 2.73
N VAL A 938 46.20 43.51 3.21
CA VAL A 938 46.99 42.28 2.86
C VAL A 938 46.23 40.99 3.33
N ASN A 939 46.57 39.68 3.11
CA ASN A 939 47.55 38.94 2.27
C ASN A 939 47.11 37.47 1.96
N LYS A 940 47.59 36.93 0.84
CA LYS A 940 47.91 35.53 0.39
C LYS A 940 47.36 34.21 1.03
N PRO A 941 46.95 33.27 0.14
CA PRO A 941 47.12 31.81 0.22
C PRO A 941 48.18 31.22 -0.78
N LYS A 942 48.44 29.90 -0.70
CA LYS A 942 49.23 29.02 -1.61
C LYS A 942 48.65 27.58 -1.51
N SER A 943 48.76 26.63 -2.45
CA SER A 943 49.22 26.61 -3.86
C SER A 943 48.77 25.30 -4.56
N ALA A 944 48.76 25.27 -5.89
CA ALA A 944 48.21 24.22 -6.76
C ALA A 944 48.98 22.87 -6.84
N ALA A 945 48.30 21.80 -7.33
CA ALA A 945 48.86 20.84 -8.28
C ALA A 945 47.79 20.05 -9.10
N LYS A 946 48.12 19.74 -10.37
CA LYS A 946 47.32 19.10 -11.44
C LYS A 946 46.86 17.65 -11.18
N LYS A 947 45.78 17.20 -11.86
CA LYS A 947 45.81 16.02 -12.78
C LYS A 947 44.57 15.81 -13.69
N THR A 948 44.84 15.69 -14.99
CA THR A 948 44.24 14.82 -16.05
C THR A 948 42.73 14.47 -16.11
N LYS A 949 42.11 14.78 -17.26
CA LYS A 949 40.90 14.11 -17.81
C LYS A 949 41.25 12.79 -18.52
N PRO A 950 40.35 11.78 -18.54
CA PRO A 950 40.30 10.73 -19.56
C PRO A 950 39.18 10.97 -20.59
N ALA A 951 39.19 10.20 -21.68
CA ALA A 951 38.43 10.46 -22.92
C ALA A 951 37.11 9.68 -23.05
N ALA A 952 36.25 10.15 -23.96
CA ALA A 952 35.02 9.46 -24.36
C ALA A 952 35.31 8.21 -25.21
N VAL A 953 34.61 7.11 -24.93
CA VAL A 953 34.68 5.86 -25.71
C VAL A 953 33.33 5.58 -26.38
N LYS A 954 33.37 5.34 -27.69
CA LYS A 954 32.21 5.01 -28.53
C LYS A 954 31.61 3.66 -28.10
N LYS A 955 30.30 3.59 -27.83
CA LYS A 955 29.58 2.30 -27.76
C LYS A 955 29.34 1.77 -29.17
N ALA A 956 29.91 0.62 -29.48
CA ALA A 956 29.68 -0.09 -30.74
C ALA A 956 28.35 -0.84 -30.72
N SER A 957 27.69 -0.90 -31.87
CA SER A 957 26.50 -1.71 -32.13
C SER A 957 26.79 -3.21 -32.05
N LYS A 958 25.97 -3.99 -31.32
CA LYS A 958 25.91 -5.46 -31.44
C LYS A 958 24.62 -5.88 -32.15
N ALA A 959 24.76 -6.89 -33.00
CA ALA A 959 23.74 -7.30 -33.97
C ALA A 959 22.67 -8.23 -33.40
N LYS A 960 21.52 -8.27 -34.08
CA LYS A 960 20.45 -9.26 -33.87
C LYS A 960 20.92 -10.67 -34.22
N PRO A 961 20.54 -11.72 -33.46
CA PRO A 961 20.48 -13.08 -33.99
C PRO A 961 19.19 -13.28 -34.80
N LYS A 962 19.30 -13.93 -35.97
CA LYS A 962 18.15 -14.53 -36.67
C LYS A 962 17.91 -15.95 -36.14
N PRO A 963 16.66 -16.47 -36.15
CA PRO A 963 16.39 -17.86 -35.77
C PRO A 963 16.74 -18.83 -36.91
N SER A 964 17.30 -19.98 -36.56
CA SER A 964 17.51 -21.13 -37.46
C SER A 964 16.50 -22.24 -37.15
N VAL A 965 15.89 -22.80 -38.20
CA VAL A 965 14.80 -23.81 -38.12
C VAL A 965 15.30 -25.17 -38.61
N LYS A 966 14.67 -26.27 -38.12
CA LYS A 966 14.84 -27.72 -38.44
C LYS A 966 15.76 -28.45 -37.42
N LYS A 967 15.49 -29.71 -37.00
CA LYS A 967 14.49 -30.70 -37.45
C LYS A 967 14.27 -31.80 -36.38
N LYS A 968 13.06 -32.38 -36.33
CA LYS A 968 12.68 -33.76 -35.93
C LYS A 968 13.66 -34.60 -35.07
N LYS A 969 13.21 -35.06 -33.90
CA LYS A 969 12.59 -36.40 -33.81
C LYS A 969 11.55 -36.43 -32.68
#